data_AF-A0A1H2G9C2-F1
#
_entry.id   AF-A0A1H2G9C2-F1
#
_cell.length_a   1.000
_cell.length_b   1.000
_cell.length_c   1.000
_cell.angle_alpha   90.00
_cell.angle_beta   90.00
_cell.angle_gamma   90.00
#
_symmetry.space_group_name_H-M   'P 1'
#
loop_
_entity.id
_entity.type
_entity.pdbx_description
1 polymer ?
#
loop_
_entity_poly.entity_id
_entity_poly.type
_entity_poly.pdbx_seq_one_letter_code
_entity_poly.pdbx_strand_id
1 'polypeptide(L)'
;MNISERAVESGKIFRWLKELEENPLQYYQVELSDNSSGTYAPLMLSESYVAGKDLDPSVKMFELAEQKLILNMLIDGVIHQGETAAGCNWRLKLLGWYKSLSQEEKLALPIFGNKLKLSKSVVPAFVKEAIKSGYSRYESVRLAYDDINADLQSLGTASASYMTVKERIESKGEFVPQENALVDFKRLQMLDFAALDGLEKSSEDRPFNDLKHAFATASLGTTSDSGASNYHEGFKWLTRLLTGQGFSGMEPLTEFLDPFSLPLFRSYLERHIVEGTLSPITATTLVSAVRSTLTTIKNIKGYAGSDFINCQGFDADRVTDAYRPYSSAERVRISTSVNEDIEHYNTLAQPYQRSGIGEDPIDAKGSLRPGCNTLENARWIFENKLGCVHVGYDQKDSEDPHVRAFLSIVSRSGMGLREIVERWGVHYLVDAQVITPYAIKLAQVTGLNADSIKLLDVDDYEPKHPLTGRPCLRYWKERSDGEKLMHLDIFEADITWLTTSQSYAVAQIFEDIKALTAKIRVSAPQVMRDKLFIWQSSARKSFMEIKSFATGKDGALGVAFAAYGKRKGFVDSNGQPLNLTPARLRPSFISELVERDVPVREIQLILGHKHIETTLAYLDRMDFNYIARSKLDVALRELHESAAELADSLSSSKAEANLIDVVNLDGPQVVFKTPLASCRNIFNPPEFIKKLSSYVPGSPCALYNMCLGCENVLLTASNLPELFAMERDYLTLNEISRIMDTPYGRVVRENLALLDGILHSKSDFTPEELAEGRRLSEFVDTTVLVDGVAM
;
A
#
# COMPACT_ATOMS: atom_id res chain seq x y z
N MET A 1 16.78 34.50 69.21
CA MET A 1 16.01 33.36 69.73
C MET A 1 16.17 33.24 71.23
N ASN A 2 15.07 33.04 71.94
CA ASN A 2 15.01 32.54 73.32
C ASN A 2 15.47 31.06 73.37
N ILE A 3 15.89 30.57 74.54
CA ILE A 3 16.24 29.16 74.78
C ILE A 3 15.07 28.24 74.40
N SER A 4 13.82 28.65 74.69
CA SER A 4 12.62 27.90 74.33
C SER A 4 12.42 27.74 72.81
N GLU A 5 12.72 28.78 72.03
CA GLU A 5 12.60 28.74 70.56
C GLU A 5 13.66 27.82 69.95
N ARG A 6 14.91 27.88 70.44
CA ARG A 6 15.99 26.98 69.99
C ARG A 6 15.69 25.51 70.26
N ALA A 7 15.00 25.21 71.36
CA ALA A 7 14.59 23.84 71.69
C ALA A 7 13.49 23.33 70.72
N VAL A 8 12.53 24.18 70.35
CA VAL A 8 11.47 23.84 69.38
C VAL A 8 12.06 23.57 67.99
N GLU A 9 12.90 24.46 67.47
CA GLU A 9 13.51 24.28 66.14
C GLU A 9 14.46 23.07 66.09
N SER A 10 15.25 22.84 67.15
CA SER A 10 16.06 21.61 67.26
C SER A 10 15.19 20.34 67.25
N GLY A 11 13.99 20.40 67.84
CA GLY A 11 13.00 19.32 67.82
C GLY A 11 12.39 19.06 66.44
N LYS A 12 12.16 20.11 65.62
CA LYS A 12 11.76 19.95 64.22
C LYS A 12 12.85 19.26 63.40
N ILE A 13 14.09 19.74 63.50
CA ILE A 13 15.25 19.18 62.78
C ILE A 13 15.44 17.69 63.13
N PHE A 14 15.35 17.33 64.41
CA PHE A 14 15.46 15.93 64.83
C PHE A 14 14.34 15.06 64.27
N ARG A 15 13.09 15.57 64.24
CA ARG A 15 11.95 14.84 63.66
C ARG A 15 12.13 14.63 62.16
N TRP A 16 12.48 15.68 61.42
CA TRP A 16 12.76 15.62 59.97
C TRP A 16 13.84 14.60 59.63
N LEU A 17 14.99 14.64 60.34
CA LEU A 17 16.06 13.68 60.12
C LEU A 17 15.60 12.25 60.43
N LYS A 18 14.82 12.07 61.50
CA LYS A 18 14.27 10.77 61.87
C LYS A 18 13.27 10.23 60.84
N GLU A 19 12.42 11.08 60.27
CA GLU A 19 11.48 10.69 59.20
C GLU A 19 12.21 10.23 57.92
N LEU A 20 13.36 10.83 57.61
CA LEU A 20 14.24 10.38 56.52
C LEU A 20 14.90 9.03 56.84
N GLU A 21 15.35 8.81 58.08
CA GLU A 21 15.95 7.54 58.53
C GLU A 21 14.91 6.39 58.61
N GLU A 22 13.66 6.68 58.97
CA GLU A 22 12.57 5.69 59.01
C GLU A 22 11.97 5.37 57.63
N ASN A 23 12.17 6.22 56.61
CA ASN A 23 11.67 5.99 55.25
C ASN A 23 12.72 6.36 54.17
N PRO A 24 13.58 5.40 53.75
CA PRO A 24 14.64 5.62 52.76
C PRO A 24 14.16 6.11 51.38
N LEU A 25 12.88 5.96 51.02
CA LEU A 25 12.35 6.54 49.77
C LEU A 25 12.33 8.08 49.81
N GLN A 26 12.34 8.69 50.99
CA GLN A 26 12.39 10.15 51.12
C GLN A 26 13.77 10.73 50.76
N TYR A 27 14.85 9.94 50.80
CA TYR A 27 16.17 10.38 50.32
C TYR A 27 16.12 10.83 48.85
N TYR A 28 15.27 10.21 48.01
CA TYR A 28 15.10 10.60 46.61
C TYR A 28 14.32 11.91 46.40
N GLN A 29 13.77 12.50 47.47
CA GLN A 29 13.10 13.80 47.46
C GLN A 29 14.03 14.95 47.91
N VAL A 30 15.24 14.63 48.38
CA VAL A 30 16.24 15.61 48.79
C VAL A 30 16.77 16.37 47.56
N GLU A 31 16.88 17.69 47.66
CA GLU A 31 17.54 18.52 46.64
C GLU A 31 18.78 19.20 47.23
N LEU A 32 19.92 18.98 46.61
CA LEU A 32 21.25 19.43 47.03
C LEU A 32 21.73 20.67 46.25
N SER A 33 22.66 21.42 46.81
CA SER A 33 23.43 22.47 46.15
C SER A 33 24.94 22.35 46.47
N ASP A 34 25.78 22.87 45.58
CA ASP A 34 27.24 22.83 45.75
C ASP A 34 27.65 23.81 46.88
N ASN A 35 28.46 23.34 47.83
CA ASN A 35 28.86 24.12 49.00
C ASN A 35 30.15 24.92 48.72
N SER A 36 29.97 26.19 48.34
CA SER A 36 31.08 27.12 48.06
C SER A 36 31.83 27.64 49.30
N SER A 37 31.33 27.41 50.53
CA SER A 37 32.03 27.79 51.77
C SER A 37 32.91 26.66 52.35
N GLY A 38 32.77 25.44 51.83
CA GLY A 38 33.81 24.40 51.82
C GLY A 38 34.37 23.93 53.17
N THR A 39 33.69 24.20 54.29
CA THR A 39 34.29 23.99 55.62
C THR A 39 34.32 22.52 56.05
N TYR A 40 33.34 21.70 55.62
CA TYR A 40 33.24 20.27 56.03
C TYR A 40 32.76 19.28 54.94
N ALA A 41 31.99 19.72 53.93
CA ALA A 41 31.56 18.86 52.81
C ALA A 41 31.34 19.68 51.52
N PRO A 42 31.48 19.08 50.31
CA PRO A 42 31.30 19.79 49.04
C PRO A 42 29.82 19.98 48.63
N LEU A 43 28.89 19.37 49.36
CA LEU A 43 27.44 19.42 49.13
C LEU A 43 26.74 19.94 50.40
N MET A 44 25.62 20.62 50.19
CA MET A 44 24.65 21.04 51.22
C MET A 44 23.23 20.83 50.70
N LEU A 45 22.22 20.99 51.53
CA LEU A 45 20.81 21.05 51.11
C LEU A 45 20.55 22.38 50.40
N SER A 46 19.75 22.33 49.33
CA SER A 46 19.32 23.53 48.62
C SER A 46 18.38 24.39 49.46
N GLU A 47 18.52 25.71 49.35
CA GLU A 47 17.66 26.68 50.07
C GLU A 47 16.17 26.43 49.82
N SER A 48 15.79 26.00 48.61
CA SER A 48 14.43 25.62 48.24
C SER A 48 13.91 24.40 49.01
N TYR A 49 14.75 23.38 49.22
CA TYR A 49 14.38 22.20 50.01
C TYR A 49 14.28 22.52 51.50
N VAL A 50 15.24 23.30 52.04
CA VAL A 50 15.27 23.73 53.44
C VAL A 50 14.02 24.56 53.78
N ALA A 51 13.70 25.56 52.94
CA ALA A 51 12.48 26.36 53.09
C ALA A 51 11.21 25.52 52.93
N GLY A 52 11.18 24.57 51.97
CA GLY A 52 10.06 23.65 51.77
C GLY A 52 9.80 22.66 52.91
N LYS A 53 10.72 22.55 53.88
CA LYS A 53 10.61 21.69 55.07
C LYS A 53 10.48 22.47 56.40
N ASP A 54 10.37 23.80 56.36
CA ASP A 54 10.29 24.67 57.56
C ASP A 54 11.47 24.44 58.53
N LEU A 55 12.68 24.34 57.98
CA LEU A 55 13.94 24.13 58.73
C LEU A 55 14.73 25.44 58.85
N ASP A 56 15.20 25.77 60.05
CA ASP A 56 16.03 26.95 60.31
C ASP A 56 17.53 26.62 60.22
N PRO A 57 18.26 27.06 59.17
CA PRO A 57 19.69 26.79 59.01
C PRO A 57 20.58 27.58 59.98
N SER A 58 20.06 28.56 60.71
CA SER A 58 20.81 29.33 61.71
C SER A 58 21.03 28.55 63.03
N VAL A 59 20.35 27.42 63.20
CA VAL A 59 20.45 26.55 64.37
C VAL A 59 21.63 25.59 64.19
N LYS A 60 22.61 25.59 65.11
CA LYS A 60 23.80 24.71 65.04
C LYS A 60 23.48 23.20 64.91
N MET A 61 22.30 22.77 65.35
CA MET A 61 21.83 21.39 65.18
C MET A 61 21.50 21.05 63.71
N PHE A 62 21.12 22.04 62.89
CA PHE A 62 20.85 21.86 61.46
C PHE A 62 22.11 21.41 60.72
N GLU A 63 23.23 22.12 60.89
CA GLU A 63 24.52 21.80 60.26
C GLU A 63 24.94 20.34 60.55
N LEU A 64 24.82 19.89 61.80
CA LEU A 64 25.14 18.51 62.19
C LEU A 64 24.16 17.49 61.61
N ALA A 65 22.87 17.83 61.48
CA ALA A 65 21.85 16.96 60.90
C ALA A 65 21.99 16.83 59.38
N GLU A 66 22.29 17.94 58.69
CA GLU A 66 22.62 17.98 57.26
C GLU A 66 23.86 17.15 56.93
N GLN A 67 24.96 17.35 57.66
CA GLN A 67 26.19 16.59 57.48
C GLN A 67 25.95 15.08 57.71
N LYS A 68 25.19 14.71 58.75
CA LYS A 68 24.82 13.31 59.01
C LYS A 68 23.96 12.73 57.87
N LEU A 69 22.97 13.47 57.36
CA LEU A 69 22.14 13.03 56.23
C LEU A 69 22.99 12.78 54.97
N ILE A 70 23.85 13.72 54.60
CA ILE A 70 24.71 13.59 53.41
C ILE A 70 25.68 12.41 53.57
N LEU A 71 26.22 12.20 54.78
CA LEU A 71 27.05 11.03 55.08
C LEU A 71 26.25 9.71 54.94
N ASN A 72 25.03 9.64 55.48
CA ASN A 72 24.17 8.46 55.33
C ASN A 72 23.87 8.19 53.85
N MET A 73 23.49 9.21 53.07
CA MET A 73 23.19 9.06 51.63
C MET A 73 24.42 8.64 50.80
N LEU A 74 25.64 8.96 51.24
CA LEU A 74 26.90 8.46 50.67
C LEU A 74 27.17 7.00 51.05
N ILE A 75 26.97 6.63 52.32
CA ILE A 75 27.12 5.26 52.84
C ILE A 75 26.13 4.31 52.15
N ASP A 76 24.88 4.74 52.00
CA ASP A 76 23.78 3.99 51.39
C ASP A 76 23.87 3.95 49.84
N GLY A 77 24.92 4.52 49.23
CA GLY A 77 25.15 4.52 47.78
C GLY A 77 24.14 5.32 46.96
N VAL A 78 23.35 6.17 47.62
CA VAL A 78 22.28 6.95 47.00
C VAL A 78 22.87 8.13 46.20
N ILE A 79 23.91 8.76 46.74
CA ILE A 79 24.75 9.77 46.07
C ILE A 79 26.22 9.34 46.13
N HIS A 80 27.07 9.89 45.27
CA HIS A 80 28.49 9.49 45.16
C HIS A 80 29.44 10.65 45.52
N GLN A 81 30.58 10.31 46.13
CA GLN A 81 31.61 11.29 46.49
C GLN A 81 32.28 11.88 45.23
N GLY A 82 32.49 13.20 45.21
CA GLY A 82 33.14 13.92 44.11
C GLY A 82 32.24 14.26 42.91
N GLU A 83 30.95 13.88 42.97
CA GLU A 83 29.95 14.31 41.99
C GLU A 83 29.37 15.69 42.35
N THR A 84 28.95 16.44 41.32
CA THR A 84 28.30 17.76 41.50
C THR A 84 26.89 17.63 42.09
N ALA A 85 26.40 18.66 42.78
CA ALA A 85 25.02 18.70 43.26
C ALA A 85 24.00 18.48 42.14
N ALA A 86 24.28 19.01 40.93
CA ALA A 86 23.48 18.76 39.74
C ALA A 86 23.43 17.27 39.36
N GLY A 87 24.58 16.58 39.33
CA GLY A 87 24.66 15.13 39.05
C GLY A 87 23.90 14.31 40.09
N CYS A 88 24.13 14.58 41.37
CA CYS A 88 23.43 13.94 42.49
C CYS A 88 21.90 14.14 42.40
N ASN A 89 21.42 15.36 42.18
CA ASN A 89 19.99 15.65 42.04
C ASN A 89 19.34 14.90 40.86
N TRP A 90 20.05 14.74 39.74
CA TRP A 90 19.57 13.94 38.61
C TRP A 90 19.56 12.44 38.91
N ARG A 91 20.56 11.90 39.63
CA ARG A 91 20.56 10.51 40.14
C ARG A 91 19.38 10.27 41.08
N LEU A 92 19.13 11.18 42.03
CA LEU A 92 18.01 11.09 42.98
C LEU A 92 16.65 11.07 42.25
N LYS A 93 16.43 11.97 41.29
CA LYS A 93 15.18 12.03 40.51
C LYS A 93 14.94 10.78 39.65
N LEU A 94 16.01 10.19 39.09
CA LEU A 94 15.94 8.95 38.31
C LEU A 94 15.61 7.73 39.18
N LEU A 95 16.35 7.54 40.28
CA LEU A 95 16.14 6.43 41.20
C LEU A 95 14.81 6.55 41.95
N GLY A 96 14.42 7.75 42.38
CA GLY A 96 13.15 8.01 43.05
C GLY A 96 11.94 7.62 42.21
N TRP A 97 11.95 7.99 40.92
CA TRP A 97 10.92 7.54 39.99
C TRP A 97 10.88 6.01 39.91
N TYR A 98 12.02 5.36 39.64
CA TYR A 98 12.04 3.91 39.45
C TYR A 98 11.69 3.12 40.72
N LYS A 99 12.11 3.59 41.90
CA LYS A 99 11.79 2.98 43.20
C LYS A 99 10.34 3.26 43.64
N SER A 100 9.66 4.26 43.07
CA SER A 100 8.23 4.52 43.30
C SER A 100 7.29 3.61 42.50
N LEU A 101 7.80 2.91 41.46
CA LEU A 101 7.02 1.98 40.66
C LEU A 101 6.76 0.68 41.43
N SER A 102 5.53 0.18 41.35
CA SER A 102 5.18 -1.17 41.78
C SER A 102 5.86 -2.25 40.92
N GLN A 103 5.88 -3.49 41.41
CA GLN A 103 6.49 -4.61 40.69
C GLN A 103 5.80 -4.89 39.33
N GLU A 104 4.48 -4.71 39.26
CA GLU A 104 3.70 -4.86 38.02
C GLU A 104 4.06 -3.77 37.00
N GLU A 105 4.17 -2.51 37.42
CA GLU A 105 4.58 -1.40 36.56
C GLU A 105 6.01 -1.55 36.04
N LYS A 106 6.94 -2.09 36.86
CA LYS A 106 8.31 -2.41 36.43
C LYS A 106 8.36 -3.48 35.34
N LEU A 107 7.53 -4.53 35.46
CA LEU A 107 7.42 -5.58 34.44
C LEU A 107 6.81 -5.06 33.12
N ALA A 108 5.97 -4.03 33.19
CA ALA A 108 5.38 -3.37 32.03
C ALA A 108 6.32 -2.36 31.31
N LEU A 109 7.54 -2.12 31.82
CA LEU A 109 8.48 -1.19 31.20
C LEU A 109 9.02 -1.72 29.86
N PRO A 110 9.04 -0.92 28.78
CA PRO A 110 9.46 -1.37 27.47
C PRO A 110 10.98 -1.57 27.44
N ILE A 111 11.43 -2.77 27.09
CA ILE A 111 12.84 -3.09 26.88
C ILE A 111 13.19 -3.06 25.39
N PHE A 112 14.38 -2.58 25.04
CA PHE A 112 14.94 -2.67 23.68
C PHE A 112 16.44 -2.92 23.75
N GLY A 113 16.92 -3.96 23.05
CA GLY A 113 18.34 -4.34 23.11
C GLY A 113 18.81 -4.70 24.52
N ASN A 114 17.92 -5.28 25.34
CA ASN A 114 18.15 -5.67 26.73
C ASN A 114 18.42 -4.52 27.72
N LYS A 115 18.07 -3.28 27.36
CA LYS A 115 18.04 -2.12 28.24
C LYS A 115 16.70 -1.38 28.15
N LEU A 116 16.39 -0.57 29.17
CA LEU A 116 15.16 0.24 29.26
C LEU A 116 14.98 1.19 28.05
N LYS A 117 13.82 1.19 27.41
CA LYS A 117 13.53 2.02 26.24
C LYS A 117 12.83 3.32 26.61
N LEU A 118 13.62 4.40 26.63
CA LEU A 118 13.19 5.75 27.05
C LEU A 118 12.35 6.48 25.97
N SER A 119 11.12 6.01 25.76
CA SER A 119 10.17 6.61 24.81
C SER A 119 9.17 7.58 25.48
N LYS A 120 8.49 8.42 24.68
CA LYS A 120 7.57 9.48 25.18
C LYS A 120 6.40 8.96 26.03
N SER A 121 6.05 7.68 25.93
CA SER A 121 4.78 7.14 26.45
C SER A 121 4.87 6.52 27.85
N VAL A 122 6.07 6.42 28.44
CA VAL A 122 6.30 5.60 29.66
C VAL A 122 7.10 6.32 30.76
N VAL A 123 7.84 7.39 30.43
CA VAL A 123 8.75 8.08 31.38
C VAL A 123 8.32 9.53 31.57
N PRO A 124 8.14 10.02 32.81
CA PRO A 124 7.79 11.42 33.09
C PRO A 124 8.80 12.42 32.48
N ALA A 125 8.33 13.61 32.12
CA ALA A 125 9.12 14.61 31.41
C ALA A 125 10.43 14.98 32.15
N PHE A 126 10.37 15.15 33.47
CA PHE A 126 11.53 15.49 34.30
C PHE A 126 12.59 14.38 34.35
N VAL A 127 12.17 13.10 34.41
CA VAL A 127 13.07 11.94 34.37
C VAL A 127 13.72 11.82 32.99
N LYS A 128 12.96 12.11 31.94
CA LYS A 128 13.47 12.12 30.57
C LYS A 128 14.52 13.21 30.35
N GLU A 129 14.36 14.38 30.97
CA GLU A 129 15.38 15.43 30.98
C GLU A 129 16.60 14.98 31.77
N ALA A 130 16.42 14.44 32.98
CA ALA A 130 17.49 13.84 33.80
C ALA A 130 18.36 12.88 33.00
N ILE A 131 17.75 11.94 32.25
CA ILE A 131 18.51 10.98 31.47
C ILE A 131 19.08 11.62 30.19
N LYS A 132 18.35 12.50 29.50
CA LYS A 132 18.84 13.06 28.22
C LYS A 132 20.00 14.04 28.38
N SER A 133 19.98 14.91 29.39
CA SER A 133 21.08 15.86 29.65
C SER A 133 22.07 15.34 30.69
N GLY A 134 21.62 14.56 31.67
CA GLY A 134 22.47 14.05 32.76
C GLY A 134 23.32 12.83 32.39
N TYR A 135 22.75 11.81 31.72
CA TYR A 135 23.46 10.55 31.41
C TYR A 135 24.74 10.76 30.58
N SER A 136 24.78 11.78 29.72
CA SER A 136 26.00 12.08 28.94
C SER A 136 27.06 12.84 29.75
N ARG A 137 26.68 13.54 30.83
CA ARG A 137 27.52 14.52 31.55
C ARG A 137 27.96 14.10 32.95
N TYR A 138 27.17 13.29 33.65
CA TYR A 138 27.38 12.91 35.05
C TYR A 138 27.43 11.38 35.18
N GLU A 139 28.46 10.88 35.87
CA GLU A 139 28.71 9.44 35.98
C GLU A 139 27.70 8.77 36.94
N SER A 140 27.33 9.47 38.02
CA SER A 140 26.27 9.07 38.95
C SER A 140 24.94 8.72 38.27
N VAL A 141 24.57 9.43 37.19
CA VAL A 141 23.34 9.22 36.41
C VAL A 141 23.46 7.99 35.49
N ARG A 142 24.67 7.67 35.00
CA ARG A 142 24.92 6.43 34.23
C ARG A 142 24.81 5.22 35.14
N LEU A 143 25.48 5.27 36.29
CA LEU A 143 25.42 4.22 37.30
C LEU A 143 23.97 3.96 37.73
N ALA A 144 23.18 5.00 37.99
CA ALA A 144 21.76 4.86 38.33
C ALA A 144 20.93 4.20 37.22
N TYR A 145 21.28 4.44 35.96
CA TYR A 145 20.62 3.81 34.82
C TYR A 145 21.02 2.34 34.69
N ASP A 146 22.28 1.98 34.92
CA ASP A 146 22.72 0.59 34.91
C ASP A 146 22.22 -0.19 36.14
N ASP A 147 22.13 0.44 37.32
CA ASP A 147 21.44 -0.07 38.54
C ASP A 147 19.99 -0.50 38.21
N ILE A 148 19.25 0.36 37.47
CA ILE A 148 17.88 0.08 37.01
C ILE A 148 17.83 -1.09 36.02
N ASN A 149 18.76 -1.16 35.07
CA ASN A 149 18.79 -2.27 34.11
C ASN A 149 19.15 -3.61 34.77
N ALA A 150 20.00 -3.61 35.81
CA ALA A 150 20.30 -4.80 36.60
C ALA A 150 19.09 -5.30 37.41
N ASP A 151 18.32 -4.39 38.03
CA ASP A 151 17.04 -4.71 38.70
C ASP A 151 16.03 -5.29 37.69
N LEU A 152 15.93 -4.73 36.48
CA LEU A 152 15.03 -5.26 35.43
C LEU A 152 15.50 -6.60 34.83
N GLN A 153 16.80 -6.91 34.87
CA GLN A 153 17.32 -8.23 34.52
C GLN A 153 17.00 -9.26 35.62
N SER A 154 17.14 -8.91 36.90
CA SER A 154 16.80 -9.80 38.02
C SER A 154 15.29 -10.09 38.11
N LEU A 155 14.45 -9.12 37.71
CA LEU A 155 12.99 -9.27 37.58
C LEU A 155 12.56 -10.07 36.33
N GLY A 156 13.48 -10.48 35.46
CA GLY A 156 13.19 -11.29 34.27
C GLY A 156 12.66 -10.51 33.06
N THR A 157 12.53 -9.19 33.14
CA THR A 157 12.10 -8.32 32.02
C THR A 157 13.17 -8.21 30.93
N ALA A 158 14.43 -8.46 31.27
CA ALA A 158 15.58 -8.49 30.38
C ALA A 158 16.35 -9.83 30.53
N SER A 159 16.80 -10.41 29.43
CA SER A 159 17.43 -11.73 29.39
C SER A 159 18.90 -11.69 29.82
N ALA A 160 19.28 -12.55 30.76
CA ALA A 160 20.68 -12.75 31.16
C ALA A 160 21.54 -13.44 30.08
N SER A 161 20.94 -14.07 29.07
CA SER A 161 21.65 -14.69 27.94
C SER A 161 21.75 -13.79 26.70
N TYR A 162 21.32 -12.52 26.81
CA TYR A 162 21.42 -11.58 25.71
C TYR A 162 22.86 -11.09 25.52
N MET A 163 23.36 -11.24 24.29
CA MET A 163 24.66 -10.71 23.88
C MET A 163 24.47 -9.54 22.90
N THR A 164 25.08 -8.39 23.20
CA THR A 164 25.13 -7.26 22.28
C THR A 164 25.83 -7.65 20.97
N VAL A 165 25.70 -6.81 19.94
CA VAL A 165 26.41 -7.03 18.66
C VAL A 165 27.93 -7.02 18.88
N LYS A 166 28.42 -6.17 19.79
CA LYS A 166 29.83 -6.06 20.14
C LYS A 166 30.31 -7.32 20.88
N GLU A 167 29.59 -7.76 21.91
CA GLU A 167 29.93 -9.00 22.65
C GLU A 167 29.83 -10.23 21.75
N ARG A 168 28.93 -10.30 20.75
CA ARG A 168 28.90 -11.39 19.75
C ARG A 168 30.07 -11.40 18.77
N ILE A 169 30.82 -10.30 18.69
CA ILE A 169 32.06 -10.21 17.92
C ILE A 169 33.24 -10.58 18.82
N GLU A 170 33.25 -10.12 20.08
CA GLU A 170 34.32 -10.35 21.06
C GLU A 170 34.27 -11.73 21.72
N SER A 171 33.09 -12.37 21.82
CA SER A 171 32.91 -13.73 22.35
C SER A 171 33.18 -14.82 21.32
N LYS A 172 33.50 -14.44 20.08
CA LYS A 172 34.12 -15.38 19.13
C LYS A 172 35.55 -15.57 19.60
N GLY A 173 35.78 -16.63 20.38
CA GLY A 173 37.11 -17.14 20.63
C GLY A 173 37.86 -17.38 19.32
N GLU A 174 39.19 -17.52 19.42
CA GLU A 174 40.08 -17.65 18.26
C GLU A 174 39.48 -18.55 17.17
N PHE A 175 39.48 -18.03 15.95
CA PHE A 175 38.98 -18.74 14.78
C PHE A 175 39.88 -19.96 14.52
N VAL A 176 39.53 -21.09 15.13
CA VAL A 176 39.93 -22.41 14.66
C VAL A 176 39.16 -22.64 13.37
N PRO A 177 39.83 -22.73 12.21
CA PRO A 177 39.12 -22.99 10.97
C PRO A 177 38.54 -24.40 11.03
N GLN A 178 37.20 -24.51 11.08
CA GLN A 178 36.58 -25.62 10.36
C GLN A 178 37.08 -25.54 8.92
N GLU A 179 37.51 -26.66 8.34
CA GLU A 179 37.92 -26.69 6.94
C GLU A 179 36.80 -26.06 6.09
N ASN A 180 37.12 -24.91 5.50
CA ASN A 180 36.11 -24.10 4.83
C ASN A 180 35.56 -24.96 3.68
N ALA A 181 34.25 -25.17 3.59
CA ALA A 181 33.67 -26.04 2.54
C ALA A 181 34.01 -25.55 1.12
N LEU A 182 34.40 -24.28 1.00
CA LEU A 182 34.96 -23.65 -0.18
C LEU A 182 36.42 -24.03 -0.51
N VAL A 183 37.22 -24.62 0.39
CA VAL A 183 38.61 -25.05 0.10
C VAL A 183 38.60 -26.14 -0.97
N ASP A 184 37.86 -27.22 -0.75
CA ASP A 184 37.75 -28.31 -1.72
C ASP A 184 37.00 -27.86 -2.99
N PHE A 185 36.01 -26.98 -2.87
CA PHE A 185 35.33 -26.38 -4.02
C PHE A 185 36.27 -25.52 -4.88
N LYS A 186 37.13 -24.71 -4.26
CA LYS A 186 38.18 -23.92 -4.95
C LYS A 186 39.30 -24.80 -5.49
N ARG A 187 39.63 -25.91 -4.83
CA ARG A 187 40.57 -26.92 -5.34
C ARG A 187 40.05 -27.52 -6.65
N LEU A 188 38.78 -27.94 -6.69
CA LEU A 188 38.12 -28.42 -7.91
C LEU A 188 38.08 -27.34 -9.00
N GLN A 189 37.80 -26.08 -8.63
CA GLN A 189 37.82 -24.93 -9.55
C GLN A 189 39.18 -24.69 -10.23
N MET A 190 40.29 -25.12 -9.61
CA MET A 190 41.65 -24.99 -10.16
C MET A 190 42.08 -26.18 -11.04
N LEU A 191 41.27 -27.23 -11.18
CA LEU A 191 41.56 -28.36 -12.05
C LEU A 191 41.09 -28.05 -13.47
N ASP A 192 42.00 -28.19 -14.44
CA ASP A 192 41.69 -28.06 -15.86
C ASP A 192 41.26 -29.43 -16.43
N PHE A 193 40.19 -29.44 -17.22
CA PHE A 193 39.74 -30.62 -17.96
C PHE A 193 39.11 -30.23 -19.30
N ALA A 194 39.49 -30.96 -20.35
CA ALA A 194 39.00 -30.73 -21.71
C ALA A 194 37.89 -31.71 -22.14
N ALA A 195 37.53 -32.69 -21.30
CA ALA A 195 36.55 -33.74 -21.59
C ALA A 195 35.93 -34.32 -20.30
N LEU A 196 34.80 -35.03 -20.45
CA LEU A 196 34.00 -35.56 -19.33
C LEU A 196 34.80 -36.47 -18.39
N ASP A 197 35.66 -37.33 -18.95
CA ASP A 197 36.55 -38.23 -18.18
C ASP A 197 37.60 -37.50 -17.32
N GLY A 198 37.78 -36.19 -17.54
CA GLY A 198 38.67 -35.34 -16.73
C GLY A 198 38.00 -34.76 -15.48
N LEU A 199 36.69 -34.95 -15.29
CA LEU A 199 36.03 -34.64 -14.03
C LEU A 199 36.54 -35.57 -12.92
N GLU A 200 36.75 -35.02 -11.72
CA GLU A 200 37.14 -35.79 -10.55
C GLU A 200 35.99 -36.71 -10.14
N LYS A 201 36.21 -38.02 -10.24
CA LYS A 201 35.15 -39.02 -10.07
C LYS A 201 34.60 -39.06 -8.65
N SER A 202 33.35 -39.48 -8.54
CA SER A 202 32.70 -39.81 -7.27
C SER A 202 33.31 -41.06 -6.63
N SER A 203 33.29 -41.09 -5.30
CA SER A 203 33.79 -42.16 -4.45
C SER A 203 32.89 -42.32 -3.22
N GLU A 204 33.01 -43.42 -2.47
CA GLU A 204 32.18 -43.66 -1.28
C GLU A 204 32.32 -42.55 -0.20
N ASP A 205 33.50 -41.92 -0.11
CA ASP A 205 33.77 -40.75 0.74
C ASP A 205 33.35 -39.41 0.11
N ARG A 206 33.06 -39.37 -1.20
CA ARG A 206 32.67 -38.19 -1.98
C ARG A 206 31.60 -38.54 -3.03
N PRO A 207 30.34 -38.75 -2.63
CA PRO A 207 29.25 -38.93 -3.58
C PRO A 207 28.99 -37.64 -4.37
N PHE A 208 28.60 -37.76 -5.64
CA PHE A 208 28.36 -36.66 -6.59
C PHE A 208 29.57 -35.73 -6.79
N ASN A 209 30.81 -36.22 -6.66
CA ASN A 209 32.02 -35.40 -6.77
C ASN A 209 32.25 -34.88 -8.19
N ASP A 210 31.86 -35.65 -9.21
CA ASP A 210 31.88 -35.25 -10.62
C ASP A 210 30.91 -34.08 -10.89
N LEU A 211 29.71 -34.15 -10.33
CA LEU A 211 28.74 -33.05 -10.33
C LEU A 211 29.27 -31.84 -9.55
N LYS A 212 29.87 -32.05 -8.37
CA LYS A 212 30.49 -31.01 -7.55
C LYS A 212 31.60 -30.27 -8.30
N HIS A 213 32.43 -31.01 -9.04
CA HIS A 213 33.46 -30.47 -9.91
C HIS A 213 32.81 -29.62 -11.01
N ALA A 214 31.76 -30.11 -11.69
CA ALA A 214 31.04 -29.31 -12.69
C ALA A 214 30.45 -28.00 -12.12
N PHE A 215 29.92 -27.99 -10.89
CA PHE A 215 29.51 -26.75 -10.21
C PHE A 215 30.70 -25.81 -9.94
N ALA A 216 31.85 -26.34 -9.55
CA ALA A 216 33.07 -25.55 -9.34
C ALA A 216 33.54 -24.89 -10.65
N THR A 217 33.54 -25.63 -11.76
CA THR A 217 33.86 -25.11 -13.10
C THR A 217 32.87 -24.04 -13.55
N ALA A 218 31.56 -24.27 -13.37
CA ALA A 218 30.53 -23.30 -13.71
C ALA A 218 30.66 -21.99 -12.90
N SER A 219 31.30 -22.03 -11.73
CA SER A 219 31.60 -20.87 -10.89
C SER A 219 32.83 -20.05 -11.31
N LEU A 220 33.63 -20.50 -12.30
CA LEU A 220 34.84 -19.79 -12.79
C LEU A 220 34.59 -18.34 -13.24
N GLY A 221 33.38 -18.01 -13.70
CA GLY A 221 32.99 -16.64 -14.05
C GLY A 221 32.73 -15.72 -12.85
N THR A 222 32.85 -16.20 -11.60
CA THR A 222 32.57 -15.42 -10.39
C THR A 222 33.84 -14.85 -9.76
N THR A 223 33.81 -13.55 -9.44
CA THR A 223 34.96 -12.81 -8.89
C THR A 223 35.00 -12.74 -7.36
N SER A 224 34.10 -13.45 -6.67
CA SER A 224 33.98 -13.37 -5.20
C SER A 224 33.59 -14.70 -4.56
N ASP A 225 34.03 -14.91 -3.32
CA ASP A 225 33.71 -16.08 -2.51
C ASP A 225 32.20 -16.24 -2.28
N SER A 226 31.45 -15.13 -2.21
CA SER A 226 29.98 -15.14 -2.16
C SER A 226 29.37 -15.70 -3.46
N GLY A 227 29.98 -15.38 -4.61
CA GLY A 227 29.63 -15.95 -5.91
C GLY A 227 29.85 -17.46 -5.95
N ALA A 228 31.05 -17.93 -5.58
CA ALA A 228 31.36 -19.36 -5.51
C ALA A 228 30.46 -20.12 -4.51
N SER A 229 30.12 -19.49 -3.37
CA SER A 229 29.20 -20.05 -2.37
C SER A 229 27.81 -20.34 -2.94
N ASN A 230 27.29 -19.50 -3.85
CA ASN A 230 26.00 -19.76 -4.50
C ASN A 230 25.99 -21.04 -5.34
N TYR A 231 27.09 -21.38 -6.01
CA TYR A 231 27.22 -22.63 -6.76
C TYR A 231 27.38 -23.84 -5.81
N HIS A 232 28.13 -23.67 -4.72
CA HIS A 232 28.28 -24.72 -3.71
C HIS A 232 26.95 -25.02 -2.98
N GLU A 233 26.12 -24.02 -2.69
CA GLU A 233 24.75 -24.23 -2.19
C GLU A 233 23.83 -24.81 -3.26
N GLY A 234 23.96 -24.38 -4.53
CA GLY A 234 23.26 -25.00 -5.68
C GLY A 234 23.50 -26.51 -5.75
N PHE A 235 24.76 -26.94 -5.61
CA PHE A 235 25.15 -28.33 -5.50
C PHE A 235 24.45 -29.07 -4.35
N LYS A 236 24.49 -28.52 -3.12
CA LYS A 236 23.83 -29.14 -1.94
C LYS A 236 22.32 -29.30 -2.10
N TRP A 237 21.65 -28.31 -2.70
CA TRP A 237 20.21 -28.39 -2.91
C TRP A 237 19.85 -29.40 -4.01
N LEU A 238 20.65 -29.50 -5.07
CA LEU A 238 20.43 -30.49 -6.12
C LEU A 238 20.69 -31.91 -5.63
N THR A 239 21.78 -32.17 -4.89
CA THR A 239 22.05 -33.51 -4.36
C THR A 239 21.00 -33.97 -3.35
N ARG A 240 20.43 -33.07 -2.54
CA ARG A 240 19.26 -33.38 -1.70
C ARG A 240 18.04 -33.86 -2.49
N LEU A 241 17.78 -33.28 -3.66
CA LEU A 241 16.72 -33.75 -4.55
C LEU A 241 17.06 -35.14 -5.11
N LEU A 242 18.28 -35.33 -5.63
CA LEU A 242 18.72 -36.60 -6.23
C LEU A 242 18.73 -37.75 -5.22
N THR A 243 19.25 -37.54 -4.00
CA THR A 243 19.16 -38.55 -2.92
C THR A 243 17.71 -38.79 -2.49
N GLY A 244 16.85 -37.76 -2.52
CA GLY A 244 15.41 -37.91 -2.31
C GLY A 244 14.69 -38.70 -3.42
N GLN A 245 15.29 -38.82 -4.60
CA GLN A 245 14.84 -39.66 -5.71
C GLN A 245 15.48 -41.07 -5.69
N GLY A 246 16.41 -41.34 -4.77
CA GLY A 246 17.04 -42.65 -4.56
C GLY A 246 18.46 -42.79 -5.10
N PHE A 247 19.07 -41.75 -5.68
CA PHE A 247 20.44 -41.80 -6.19
C PHE A 247 21.49 -41.77 -5.06
N SER A 248 22.52 -42.61 -5.20
CA SER A 248 23.62 -42.75 -4.23
C SER A 248 24.73 -41.71 -4.45
N GLY A 249 24.86 -41.16 -5.65
CA GLY A 249 25.94 -40.28 -6.08
C GLY A 249 27.16 -41.01 -6.62
N MET A 250 27.05 -42.32 -6.88
CA MET A 250 28.07 -43.14 -7.56
C MET A 250 27.71 -43.45 -9.03
N GLU A 251 26.46 -43.15 -9.42
CA GLU A 251 25.96 -43.24 -10.78
C GLU A 251 26.63 -42.16 -11.67
N PRO A 252 26.79 -42.37 -12.98
CA PRO A 252 27.31 -41.35 -13.88
C PRO A 252 26.31 -40.20 -14.07
N LEU A 253 26.82 -38.99 -14.34
CA LEU A 253 26.02 -37.78 -14.64
C LEU A 253 24.87 -38.02 -15.64
N THR A 254 25.03 -38.91 -16.62
CA THR A 254 24.01 -39.20 -17.65
C THR A 254 22.83 -40.04 -17.15
N GLU A 255 22.92 -40.64 -15.95
CA GLU A 255 21.86 -41.49 -15.38
C GLU A 255 20.87 -40.70 -14.53
N PHE A 256 21.32 -39.62 -13.87
CA PHE A 256 20.48 -38.75 -13.04
C PHE A 256 20.25 -37.34 -13.59
N LEU A 257 20.85 -36.98 -14.74
CA LEU A 257 20.53 -35.74 -15.47
C LEU A 257 19.68 -36.04 -16.71
N ASP A 258 18.37 -35.88 -16.56
CA ASP A 258 17.36 -35.99 -17.62
C ASP A 258 16.91 -34.61 -18.15
N PRO A 259 16.05 -34.52 -19.19
CA PRO A 259 15.56 -33.25 -19.71
C PRO A 259 14.76 -32.40 -18.71
N PHE A 260 14.20 -33.02 -17.67
CA PHE A 260 13.36 -32.39 -16.66
C PHE A 260 14.12 -32.02 -15.38
N SER A 261 15.42 -32.31 -15.28
CA SER A 261 16.29 -31.98 -14.13
C SER A 261 16.07 -30.57 -13.58
N LEU A 262 16.09 -29.56 -14.44
CA LEU A 262 15.92 -28.16 -14.02
C LEU A 262 14.45 -27.82 -13.65
N PRO A 263 13.41 -28.21 -14.43
CA PRO A 263 12.01 -28.12 -14.01
C PRO A 263 11.67 -28.85 -12.70
N LEU A 264 12.18 -30.06 -12.50
CA LEU A 264 12.02 -30.85 -11.27
C LEU A 264 12.69 -30.16 -10.08
N PHE A 265 13.91 -29.66 -10.28
CA PHE A 265 14.60 -28.85 -9.28
C PHE A 265 13.84 -27.58 -8.93
N ARG A 266 13.28 -26.86 -9.92
CA ARG A 266 12.40 -25.72 -9.65
C ARG A 266 11.15 -26.14 -8.85
N SER A 267 10.44 -27.20 -9.25
CA SER A 267 9.26 -27.69 -8.50
C SER A 267 9.59 -28.16 -7.08
N TYR A 268 10.81 -28.67 -6.85
CA TYR A 268 11.30 -29.01 -5.51
C TYR A 268 11.52 -27.75 -4.65
N LEU A 269 12.19 -26.73 -5.18
CA LEU A 269 12.39 -25.47 -4.44
C LEU A 269 11.06 -24.71 -4.21
N GLU A 270 10.10 -24.83 -5.12
CA GLU A 270 8.77 -24.21 -4.99
C GLU A 270 7.99 -24.72 -3.78
N ARG A 271 8.08 -26.02 -3.49
CA ARG A 271 7.49 -26.60 -2.26
C ARG A 271 8.11 -26.01 -1.00
N HIS A 272 9.44 -25.87 -0.95
CA HIS A 272 10.15 -25.23 0.18
C HIS A 272 9.86 -23.73 0.31
N ILE A 273 9.50 -23.03 -0.79
CA ILE A 273 8.99 -21.66 -0.72
C ILE A 273 7.59 -21.62 -0.08
N VAL A 274 6.69 -22.52 -0.48
CA VAL A 274 5.32 -22.63 0.08
C VAL A 274 5.36 -23.01 1.56
N GLU A 275 6.29 -23.88 1.98
CA GLU A 275 6.56 -24.25 3.37
C GLU A 275 7.23 -23.13 4.19
N GLY A 276 7.69 -22.05 3.55
CA GLY A 276 8.40 -20.95 4.20
C GLY A 276 9.83 -21.26 4.65
N THR A 277 10.38 -22.42 4.26
CA THR A 277 11.74 -22.87 4.62
C THR A 277 12.81 -22.28 3.69
N LEU A 278 12.43 -21.79 2.51
CA LEU A 278 13.30 -21.18 1.51
C LEU A 278 12.74 -19.85 0.98
N SER A 279 13.58 -18.84 0.78
CA SER A 279 13.15 -17.56 0.18
C SER A 279 13.15 -17.61 -1.36
N PRO A 280 12.23 -16.92 -2.06
CA PRO A 280 12.24 -16.82 -3.52
C PRO A 280 13.57 -16.33 -4.08
N ILE A 281 14.19 -15.29 -3.48
CA ILE A 281 15.52 -14.77 -3.85
C ILE A 281 16.59 -15.87 -3.85
N THR A 282 16.64 -16.64 -2.76
CA THR A 282 17.59 -17.74 -2.60
C THR A 282 17.31 -18.81 -3.65
N ALA A 283 16.04 -19.18 -3.85
CA ALA A 283 15.64 -20.16 -4.85
C ALA A 283 15.98 -19.73 -6.29
N THR A 284 15.80 -18.45 -6.66
CA THR A 284 16.23 -17.92 -7.97
C THR A 284 17.73 -18.06 -8.17
N THR A 285 18.50 -17.76 -7.11
CA THR A 285 19.96 -17.91 -7.11
C THR A 285 20.37 -19.36 -7.32
N LEU A 286 19.71 -20.30 -6.62
CA LEU A 286 19.94 -21.74 -6.75
C LEU A 286 19.58 -22.23 -8.17
N VAL A 287 18.40 -21.89 -8.71
CA VAL A 287 17.99 -22.25 -10.09
C VAL A 287 18.99 -21.69 -11.10
N SER A 288 19.51 -20.48 -10.89
CA SER A 288 20.53 -19.89 -11.77
C SER A 288 21.85 -20.66 -11.72
N ALA A 289 22.34 -21.03 -10.53
CA ALA A 289 23.55 -21.83 -10.37
C ALA A 289 23.43 -23.21 -11.02
N VAL A 290 22.30 -23.90 -10.84
CA VAL A 290 22.03 -25.20 -11.48
C VAL A 290 21.93 -25.03 -13.01
N ARG A 291 21.21 -24.02 -13.52
CA ARG A 291 21.12 -23.74 -14.96
C ARG A 291 22.50 -23.52 -15.58
N SER A 292 23.35 -22.70 -14.96
CA SER A 292 24.73 -22.49 -15.41
C SER A 292 25.50 -23.81 -15.43
N THR A 293 25.39 -24.63 -14.39
CA THR A 293 26.10 -25.92 -14.29
C THR A 293 25.65 -26.92 -15.35
N LEU A 294 24.33 -27.06 -15.58
CA LEU A 294 23.81 -27.92 -16.66
C LEU A 294 24.24 -27.41 -18.05
N THR A 295 24.31 -26.09 -18.23
CA THR A 295 24.85 -25.47 -19.45
C THR A 295 26.34 -25.76 -19.62
N THR A 296 27.12 -25.77 -18.54
CA THR A 296 28.53 -26.21 -18.56
C THR A 296 28.62 -27.67 -18.95
N ILE A 297 27.91 -28.58 -18.26
CA ILE A 297 27.92 -30.03 -18.51
C ILE A 297 27.60 -30.38 -19.97
N LYS A 298 26.53 -29.79 -20.51
CA LYS A 298 26.12 -29.93 -21.92
C LYS A 298 27.25 -29.63 -22.92
N ASN A 299 28.11 -28.67 -22.60
CA ASN A 299 29.20 -28.23 -23.47
C ASN A 299 30.53 -28.96 -23.19
N ILE A 300 30.59 -29.89 -22.22
CA ILE A 300 31.78 -30.71 -21.98
C ILE A 300 31.92 -31.75 -23.09
N LYS A 301 33.11 -31.81 -23.70
CA LYS A 301 33.44 -32.80 -24.74
C LYS A 301 33.29 -34.23 -24.18
N GLY A 302 32.47 -35.04 -24.83
CA GLY A 302 32.20 -36.43 -24.42
C GLY A 302 30.96 -36.62 -23.55
N TYR A 303 30.23 -35.54 -23.20
CA TYR A 303 28.89 -35.69 -22.64
C TYR A 303 27.91 -36.22 -23.71
N ALA A 304 27.29 -37.37 -23.42
CA ALA A 304 26.34 -38.05 -24.30
C ALA A 304 24.90 -38.11 -23.72
N GLY A 305 24.65 -37.38 -22.63
CA GLY A 305 23.33 -37.28 -22.01
C GLY A 305 22.40 -36.32 -22.77
N SER A 306 21.14 -36.29 -22.34
CA SER A 306 20.12 -35.42 -22.95
C SER A 306 20.33 -33.94 -22.65
N ASP A 307 19.83 -33.09 -23.54
CA ASP A 307 19.66 -31.65 -23.27
C ASP A 307 18.59 -31.41 -22.20
N PHE A 308 18.67 -30.27 -21.49
CA PHE A 308 17.72 -29.90 -20.44
C PHE A 308 16.71 -28.85 -20.90
N ILE A 309 15.46 -29.01 -20.45
CA ILE A 309 14.40 -28.03 -20.64
C ILE A 309 14.69 -26.86 -19.71
N ASN A 310 14.92 -25.67 -20.27
CA ASN A 310 15.13 -24.48 -19.45
C ASN A 310 13.80 -24.03 -18.82
N CYS A 311 13.82 -23.68 -17.52
CA CYS A 311 12.68 -23.10 -16.82
C CYS A 311 13.01 -21.68 -16.36
N GLN A 312 11.99 -20.85 -16.12
CA GLN A 312 12.20 -19.55 -15.48
C GLN A 312 12.71 -19.72 -14.04
N GLY A 313 13.41 -18.71 -13.54
CA GLY A 313 13.70 -18.60 -12.11
C GLY A 313 12.42 -18.28 -11.32
N PHE A 314 12.55 -18.17 -10.00
CA PHE A 314 11.54 -17.48 -9.20
C PHE A 314 11.74 -15.97 -9.37
N ASP A 315 10.70 -15.18 -9.14
CA ASP A 315 10.88 -13.73 -9.04
C ASP A 315 11.67 -13.43 -7.76
N ALA A 316 12.86 -12.84 -7.94
CA ALA A 316 13.77 -12.47 -6.86
C ALA A 316 13.36 -11.15 -6.18
N ASP A 317 12.20 -10.59 -6.53
CA ASP A 317 11.55 -9.67 -5.63
C ASP A 317 11.08 -10.47 -4.40
N ARG A 318 11.27 -9.91 -3.19
CA ARG A 318 10.29 -10.18 -2.13
C ARG A 318 8.92 -9.99 -2.77
N VAL A 319 7.96 -10.90 -2.57
CA VAL A 319 6.54 -10.61 -2.83
C VAL A 319 6.09 -9.58 -1.78
N THR A 320 6.60 -8.37 -1.94
CA THR A 320 5.94 -7.15 -1.52
C THR A 320 4.61 -7.16 -2.25
N ASP A 321 3.53 -6.80 -1.57
CA ASP A 321 2.20 -6.77 -2.20
C ASP A 321 2.12 -5.80 -3.39
N ALA A 322 3.20 -5.11 -3.79
CA ALA A 322 3.30 -4.18 -4.91
C ALA A 322 2.68 -4.68 -6.23
N TYR A 323 2.78 -5.98 -6.57
CA TYR A 323 2.13 -6.58 -7.74
C TYR A 323 0.77 -7.25 -7.41
N ARG A 324 0.42 -7.36 -6.14
CA ARG A 324 -0.84 -7.95 -5.68
C ARG A 324 -1.96 -6.89 -5.78
N PRO A 325 -3.01 -7.10 -6.59
CA PRO A 325 -4.14 -6.18 -6.63
C PRO A 325 -4.82 -6.05 -5.26
N TYR A 326 -5.53 -4.95 -5.03
CA TYR A 326 -6.49 -4.83 -3.94
C TYR A 326 -7.72 -5.70 -4.25
N SER A 327 -8.29 -6.35 -3.23
CA SER A 327 -9.53 -7.12 -3.41
C SER A 327 -10.68 -6.20 -3.85
N SER A 328 -11.74 -6.71 -4.49
CA SER A 328 -12.86 -5.86 -4.93
C SER A 328 -13.45 -5.03 -3.77
N ALA A 329 -13.59 -5.63 -2.58
CA ALA A 329 -14.04 -4.91 -1.38
C ALA A 329 -13.05 -3.82 -0.90
N GLU A 330 -11.73 -4.07 -0.99
CA GLU A 330 -10.71 -3.06 -0.70
C GLU A 330 -10.75 -1.92 -1.73
N ARG A 331 -10.89 -2.23 -3.01
CA ARG A 331 -10.98 -1.26 -4.13
C ARG A 331 -12.17 -0.32 -3.99
N VAL A 332 -13.37 -0.88 -3.75
CA VAL A 332 -14.60 -0.11 -3.51
C VAL A 332 -14.41 0.82 -2.31
N ARG A 333 -13.92 0.31 -1.17
CA ARG A 333 -13.71 1.13 0.04
C ARG A 333 -12.73 2.28 -0.17
N ILE A 334 -11.61 2.03 -0.85
CA ILE A 334 -10.64 3.08 -1.21
C ILE A 334 -11.31 4.13 -2.10
N SER A 335 -12.01 3.72 -3.16
CA SER A 335 -12.67 4.67 -4.08
C SER A 335 -13.74 5.50 -3.39
N THR A 336 -14.60 4.89 -2.57
CA THR A 336 -15.69 5.60 -1.87
C THR A 336 -15.10 6.71 -0.98
N SER A 337 -14.15 6.38 -0.10
CA SER A 337 -13.53 7.37 0.77
C SER A 337 -12.69 8.43 0.05
N VAL A 338 -12.12 8.11 -1.12
CA VAL A 338 -11.42 9.08 -1.97
C VAL A 338 -12.41 10.03 -2.64
N ASN A 339 -13.52 9.52 -3.17
CA ASN A 339 -14.59 10.35 -3.76
C ASN A 339 -15.20 11.29 -2.71
N GLU A 340 -15.52 10.77 -1.51
CA GLU A 340 -16.02 11.56 -0.37
C GLU A 340 -15.07 12.70 0.02
N ASP A 341 -13.75 12.42 0.12
CA ASP A 341 -12.76 13.45 0.43
C ASP A 341 -12.67 14.50 -0.69
N ILE A 342 -12.72 14.09 -1.97
CA ILE A 342 -12.69 15.00 -3.13
C ILE A 342 -13.94 15.91 -3.14
N GLU A 343 -15.14 15.35 -2.95
CA GLU A 343 -16.37 16.12 -2.89
C GLU A 343 -16.37 17.12 -1.72
N HIS A 344 -15.91 16.68 -0.54
CA HIS A 344 -15.76 17.54 0.63
C HIS A 344 -14.76 18.68 0.37
N TYR A 345 -13.58 18.38 -0.20
CA TYR A 345 -12.56 19.40 -0.48
C TYR A 345 -12.95 20.34 -1.64
N ASN A 346 -13.67 19.88 -2.66
CA ASN A 346 -14.25 20.72 -3.71
C ASN A 346 -15.37 21.64 -3.14
N THR A 347 -16.13 21.16 -2.16
CA THR A 347 -17.12 21.96 -1.43
C THR A 347 -16.44 23.09 -0.64
N LEU A 348 -15.39 22.77 0.11
CA LEU A 348 -14.58 23.75 0.88
C LEU A 348 -13.77 24.73 0.01
N ALA A 349 -13.63 24.44 -1.29
CA ALA A 349 -12.96 25.31 -2.27
C ALA A 349 -13.88 26.40 -2.84
N GLN A 350 -15.20 26.30 -2.63
CA GLN A 350 -16.17 27.28 -3.11
C GLN A 350 -15.98 28.65 -2.41
N PRO A 351 -16.38 29.76 -3.04
CA PRO A 351 -16.30 31.08 -2.43
C PRO A 351 -17.04 31.14 -1.08
N TYR A 352 -16.32 31.52 -0.02
CA TYR A 352 -16.89 31.54 1.32
C TYR A 352 -18.01 32.56 1.49
N GLN A 353 -19.18 32.09 1.94
CA GLN A 353 -20.30 32.94 2.32
C GLN A 353 -20.19 33.31 3.80
N ARG A 354 -20.09 34.62 4.10
CA ARG A 354 -20.09 35.13 5.47
C ARG A 354 -21.39 34.78 6.18
N SER A 355 -21.28 34.30 7.41
CA SER A 355 -22.41 33.91 8.24
C SER A 355 -23.10 35.11 8.89
N GLY A 356 -22.36 36.18 9.19
CA GLY A 356 -22.87 37.30 9.99
C GLY A 356 -23.17 36.92 11.45
N ILE A 357 -22.66 35.79 11.93
CA ILE A 357 -22.86 35.28 13.30
C ILE A 357 -21.72 35.76 14.21
N GLY A 358 -22.06 36.07 15.46
CA GLY A 358 -21.13 36.58 16.48
C GLY A 358 -20.97 38.10 16.48
N GLU A 359 -20.13 38.59 17.39
CA GLU A 359 -19.80 40.01 17.58
C GLU A 359 -18.29 40.19 17.83
N ASP A 360 -17.79 41.43 17.79
CA ASP A 360 -16.37 41.73 18.10
C ASP A 360 -16.07 41.46 19.58
N PRO A 361 -15.34 40.40 19.96
CA PRO A 361 -15.21 40.02 21.35
C PRO A 361 -14.14 40.85 22.08
N ILE A 362 -13.55 41.87 21.43
CA ILE A 362 -12.46 42.68 21.97
C ILE A 362 -12.97 44.04 22.45
N ASP A 363 -12.44 44.50 23.60
CA ASP A 363 -12.72 45.82 24.15
C ASP A 363 -11.78 46.91 23.62
N ALA A 364 -12.06 48.17 23.97
CA ALA A 364 -11.22 49.32 23.61
C ALA A 364 -9.77 49.28 24.17
N LYS A 365 -9.43 48.29 25.00
CA LYS A 365 -8.09 48.05 25.56
C LYS A 365 -7.38 46.86 24.91
N GLY A 366 -7.97 46.25 23.86
CA GLY A 366 -7.40 45.07 23.21
C GLY A 366 -7.55 43.77 24.00
N SER A 367 -8.45 43.72 24.98
CA SER A 367 -8.70 42.55 25.83
C SER A 367 -10.02 41.84 25.47
N LEU A 368 -10.08 40.52 25.70
CA LEU A 368 -11.29 39.73 25.46
C LEU A 368 -12.38 40.09 26.48
N ARG A 369 -13.56 40.51 26.00
CA ARG A 369 -14.73 40.82 26.83
C ARG A 369 -15.19 39.58 27.63
N PRO A 370 -15.53 39.73 28.92
CA PRO A 370 -16.11 38.62 29.71
C PRO A 370 -17.36 38.05 29.04
N GLY A 371 -17.48 36.72 29.03
CA GLY A 371 -18.60 36.01 28.37
C GLY A 371 -18.45 35.83 26.85
N CYS A 372 -17.65 36.64 26.16
CA CYS A 372 -17.52 36.60 24.69
C CYS A 372 -16.58 35.49 24.15
N ASN A 373 -16.22 34.49 24.98
CA ASN A 373 -15.33 33.38 24.63
C ASN A 373 -16.07 32.24 23.91
N THR A 374 -16.66 32.54 22.74
CA THR A 374 -17.50 31.60 21.97
C THR A 374 -16.95 31.38 20.56
N LEU A 375 -17.21 30.20 19.98
CA LEU A 375 -16.80 29.90 18.60
C LEU A 375 -17.49 30.79 17.56
N GLU A 376 -18.67 31.31 17.88
CA GLU A 376 -19.38 32.31 17.07
C GLU A 376 -18.57 33.61 16.97
N ASN A 377 -18.01 34.09 18.09
CA ASN A 377 -17.14 35.28 18.08
C ASN A 377 -15.77 35.01 17.45
N ALA A 378 -15.24 33.78 17.55
CA ALA A 378 -14.06 33.38 16.77
C ALA A 378 -14.34 33.39 15.26
N ARG A 379 -15.52 32.91 14.84
CA ARG A 379 -15.99 33.01 13.44
C ARG A 379 -16.12 34.46 13.02
N TRP A 380 -16.71 35.31 13.85
CA TRP A 380 -16.83 36.74 13.57
C TRP A 380 -15.46 37.41 13.33
N ILE A 381 -14.46 37.11 14.17
CA ILE A 381 -13.08 37.58 13.97
C ILE A 381 -12.51 37.10 12.62
N PHE A 382 -12.67 35.80 12.31
CA PHE A 382 -12.22 35.21 11.06
C PHE A 382 -12.82 35.90 9.83
N GLU A 383 -14.13 36.17 9.86
CA GLU A 383 -14.86 36.81 8.77
C GLU A 383 -14.52 38.28 8.57
N ASN A 384 -14.44 39.05 9.66
CA ASN A 384 -14.46 40.52 9.62
C ASN A 384 -13.10 41.18 9.88
N LYS A 385 -12.15 40.49 10.52
CA LYS A 385 -10.82 41.02 10.85
C LYS A 385 -9.70 40.28 10.15
N LEU A 386 -9.80 38.96 10.04
CA LEU A 386 -8.77 38.09 9.42
C LEU A 386 -9.00 37.83 7.92
N GLY A 387 -10.03 38.43 7.33
CA GLY A 387 -10.29 38.38 5.89
C GLY A 387 -10.63 36.98 5.33
N CYS A 388 -11.08 36.05 6.18
CA CYS A 388 -11.28 34.63 5.83
C CYS A 388 -10.00 33.90 5.37
N VAL A 389 -8.83 34.30 5.88
CA VAL A 389 -7.51 33.72 5.54
C VAL A 389 -6.98 32.85 6.69
N HIS A 390 -6.02 31.95 6.39
CA HIS A 390 -5.31 31.14 7.38
C HIS A 390 -4.82 31.98 8.58
N VAL A 391 -5.17 31.51 9.78
CA VAL A 391 -4.62 31.95 11.06
C VAL A 391 -4.35 30.72 11.91
N GLY A 392 -3.13 30.60 12.45
CA GLY A 392 -2.69 29.44 13.20
C GLY A 392 -1.59 29.72 14.21
N TYR A 393 -1.00 28.65 14.73
CA TYR A 393 0.04 28.72 15.78
C TYR A 393 1.34 29.40 15.33
N ASP A 394 1.55 29.56 14.02
CA ASP A 394 2.60 30.39 13.42
C ASP A 394 2.45 31.88 13.76
N GLN A 395 1.22 32.33 14.07
CA GLN A 395 0.89 33.71 14.46
C GLN A 395 0.63 33.85 15.96
N LYS A 396 1.06 32.88 16.79
CA LYS A 396 0.85 32.90 18.25
C LYS A 396 1.40 34.18 18.90
N ASP A 397 2.54 34.65 18.40
CA ASP A 397 3.25 35.83 18.92
C ASP A 397 2.89 37.11 18.11
N SER A 398 1.72 37.12 17.47
CA SER A 398 1.19 38.31 16.78
C SER A 398 0.75 39.38 17.77
N GLU A 399 1.13 40.63 17.50
CA GLU A 399 0.69 41.78 18.29
C GLU A 399 -0.81 42.08 18.10
N ASP A 400 -1.41 41.68 16.97
CA ASP A 400 -2.83 41.88 16.67
C ASP A 400 -3.72 41.24 17.76
N PRO A 401 -4.51 42.05 18.51
CA PRO A 401 -5.44 41.55 19.51
C PRO A 401 -6.43 40.54 18.94
N HIS A 402 -6.89 40.71 17.70
CA HIS A 402 -7.86 39.81 17.06
C HIS A 402 -7.27 38.42 16.80
N VAL A 403 -6.02 38.33 16.36
CA VAL A 403 -5.31 37.05 16.19
C VAL A 403 -5.13 36.35 17.54
N ARG A 404 -4.69 37.07 18.58
CA ARG A 404 -4.52 36.50 19.93
C ARG A 404 -5.83 36.05 20.55
N ALA A 405 -6.91 36.82 20.38
CA ALA A 405 -8.25 36.44 20.83
C ALA A 405 -8.74 35.19 20.10
N PHE A 406 -8.62 35.14 18.77
CA PHE A 406 -9.01 33.99 17.97
C PHE A 406 -8.32 32.69 18.43
N LEU A 407 -6.99 32.71 18.54
CA LEU A 407 -6.21 31.55 18.99
C LEU A 407 -6.53 31.15 20.46
N SER A 408 -6.82 32.13 21.32
CA SER A 408 -7.24 31.89 22.71
C SER A 408 -8.62 31.22 22.79
N ILE A 409 -9.60 31.67 21.98
CA ILE A 409 -10.94 31.06 21.93
C ILE A 409 -10.85 29.64 21.37
N VAL A 410 -10.15 29.45 20.23
CA VAL A 410 -9.97 28.14 19.60
C VAL A 410 -9.33 27.14 20.55
N SER A 411 -8.21 27.50 21.19
CA SER A 411 -7.50 26.60 22.11
C SER A 411 -8.30 26.19 23.35
N ARG A 412 -9.29 26.98 23.75
CA ARG A 412 -10.22 26.66 24.86
C ARG A 412 -11.42 25.82 24.45
N SER A 413 -11.70 25.69 23.15
CA SER A 413 -12.87 24.96 22.63
C SER A 413 -12.72 23.42 22.69
N GLY A 414 -11.50 22.91 22.86
CA GLY A 414 -11.20 21.48 22.84
C GLY A 414 -11.17 20.83 21.44
N MET A 415 -11.63 21.52 20.39
CA MET A 415 -11.60 21.03 19.00
C MET A 415 -10.33 21.46 18.26
N GLY A 416 -10.00 20.74 17.18
CA GLY A 416 -8.86 21.07 16.34
C GLY A 416 -9.11 22.35 15.52
N LEU A 417 -8.10 23.21 15.39
CA LEU A 417 -8.20 24.43 14.56
C LEU A 417 -8.62 24.13 13.11
N ARG A 418 -8.08 23.07 12.50
CA ARG A 418 -8.49 22.60 11.17
C ARG A 418 -9.98 22.28 11.13
N GLU A 419 -10.44 21.46 12.07
CA GLU A 419 -11.84 21.00 12.19
C GLU A 419 -12.80 22.19 12.34
N ILE A 420 -12.45 23.20 13.14
CA ILE A 420 -13.27 24.39 13.35
C ILE A 420 -13.43 25.20 12.05
N VAL A 421 -12.34 25.44 11.32
CA VAL A 421 -12.37 26.23 10.08
C VAL A 421 -13.05 25.47 8.94
N GLU A 422 -12.79 24.16 8.81
CA GLU A 422 -13.46 23.29 7.84
C GLU A 422 -14.97 23.21 8.12
N ARG A 423 -15.39 23.16 9.39
CA ARG A 423 -16.81 23.24 9.79
C ARG A 423 -17.48 24.58 9.51
N TRP A 424 -16.74 25.65 9.26
CA TRP A 424 -17.32 26.92 8.79
C TRP A 424 -17.56 26.90 7.28
N GLY A 425 -16.89 26.02 6.53
CA GLY A 425 -17.00 25.91 5.07
C GLY A 425 -15.79 26.46 4.30
N VAL A 426 -14.59 26.47 4.90
CA VAL A 426 -13.34 26.88 4.22
C VAL A 426 -12.22 25.88 4.50
N HIS A 427 -11.34 25.66 3.53
CA HIS A 427 -10.05 25.01 3.77
C HIS A 427 -9.23 25.74 4.84
N TYR A 428 -8.86 25.05 5.91
CA TYR A 428 -7.84 25.55 6.85
C TYR A 428 -6.48 25.72 6.15
N LEU A 429 -6.03 24.70 5.43
CA LEU A 429 -4.82 24.72 4.61
C LEU A 429 -4.92 23.66 3.51
N VAL A 430 -4.62 24.05 2.26
CA VAL A 430 -4.46 23.11 1.14
C VAL A 430 -3.07 22.45 1.25
N ASP A 431 -3.01 21.40 2.06
CA ASP A 431 -1.82 20.61 2.33
C ASP A 431 -1.87 19.22 1.70
N ALA A 432 -0.92 18.35 2.05
CA ALA A 432 -0.86 16.99 1.53
C ALA A 432 -2.13 16.17 1.83
N GLN A 433 -2.87 16.46 2.91
CA GLN A 433 -4.13 15.75 3.19
C GLN A 433 -5.21 16.07 2.15
N VAL A 434 -5.26 17.31 1.68
CA VAL A 434 -6.22 17.77 0.65
C VAL A 434 -5.83 17.25 -0.74
N ILE A 435 -4.54 17.27 -1.08
CA ILE A 435 -4.06 16.93 -2.44
C ILE A 435 -3.91 15.40 -2.68
N THR A 436 -3.65 14.60 -1.64
CA THR A 436 -3.48 13.14 -1.78
C THR A 436 -4.68 12.38 -2.38
N PRO A 437 -5.96 12.64 -2.01
CA PRO A 437 -7.12 12.00 -2.64
C PRO A 437 -7.09 12.06 -4.17
N TYR A 438 -6.83 13.24 -4.74
CA TYR A 438 -6.77 13.45 -6.19
C TYR A 438 -5.63 12.64 -6.84
N ALA A 439 -4.48 12.53 -6.18
CA ALA A 439 -3.37 11.71 -6.65
C ALA A 439 -3.69 10.20 -6.59
N ILE A 440 -4.42 9.75 -5.57
CA ILE A 440 -4.93 8.36 -5.49
C ILE A 440 -5.95 8.11 -6.60
N LYS A 441 -6.91 9.03 -6.79
CA LYS A 441 -7.93 8.90 -7.85
C LYS A 441 -7.30 8.85 -9.23
N LEU A 442 -6.33 9.73 -9.51
CA LEU A 442 -5.60 9.73 -10.79
C LEU A 442 -4.87 8.39 -11.02
N ALA A 443 -4.26 7.83 -9.97
CA ALA A 443 -3.63 6.51 -10.03
C ALA A 443 -4.64 5.37 -10.28
N GLN A 444 -5.83 5.43 -9.67
CA GLN A 444 -6.92 4.46 -9.89
C GLN A 444 -7.46 4.50 -11.32
N VAL A 445 -7.69 5.69 -11.89
CA VAL A 445 -8.32 5.81 -13.22
C VAL A 445 -7.34 5.63 -14.37
N THR A 446 -6.04 5.93 -14.19
CA THR A 446 -5.03 5.82 -15.26
C THR A 446 -4.12 4.58 -15.16
N GLY A 447 -3.99 3.98 -13.97
CA GLY A 447 -2.98 2.96 -13.70
C GLY A 447 -1.53 3.46 -13.89
N LEU A 448 -1.26 4.77 -13.87
CA LEU A 448 0.10 5.30 -13.98
C LEU A 448 0.98 4.93 -12.78
N ASN A 449 2.29 4.79 -13.03
CA ASN A 449 3.27 4.54 -11.98
C ASN A 449 3.51 5.79 -11.13
N ALA A 450 3.94 5.61 -9.88
CA ALA A 450 4.25 6.70 -8.94
C ALA A 450 5.14 7.80 -9.54
N ASP A 451 6.19 7.42 -10.28
CA ASP A 451 7.13 8.36 -10.88
C ASP A 451 6.55 9.15 -12.06
N SER A 452 5.55 8.61 -12.75
CA SER A 452 4.85 9.36 -13.80
C SER A 452 3.89 10.35 -13.16
N ILE A 453 3.11 9.92 -12.15
CA ILE A 453 2.16 10.78 -11.42
C ILE A 453 2.86 11.93 -10.70
N LYS A 454 4.02 11.69 -10.07
CA LYS A 454 4.75 12.74 -9.32
C LYS A 454 5.29 13.85 -10.23
N LEU A 455 5.50 13.59 -11.52
CA LEU A 455 6.18 14.49 -12.46
C LEU A 455 5.23 15.31 -13.35
N LEU A 456 3.94 14.96 -13.39
CA LEU A 456 2.92 15.65 -14.22
C LEU A 456 2.90 17.16 -13.99
N ASP A 457 2.72 17.90 -15.08
CA ASP A 457 2.47 19.34 -15.12
C ASP A 457 0.97 19.65 -15.36
N VAL A 458 0.55 20.90 -15.12
CA VAL A 458 -0.86 21.32 -15.25
C VAL A 458 -1.43 21.25 -16.67
N ASP A 459 -0.55 21.26 -17.67
CA ASP A 459 -0.88 21.25 -19.10
C ASP A 459 -0.58 19.89 -19.77
N ASP A 460 -0.40 18.83 -18.97
CA ASP A 460 -0.19 17.47 -19.46
C ASP A 460 -1.48 16.75 -19.88
N TYR A 461 -2.64 17.21 -19.43
CA TYR A 461 -3.94 16.74 -19.94
C TYR A 461 -4.34 17.53 -21.19
N GLU A 462 -4.50 16.84 -22.31
CA GLU A 462 -4.97 17.40 -23.57
C GLU A 462 -6.38 16.84 -23.88
N PRO A 463 -7.44 17.69 -23.88
CA PRO A 463 -8.81 17.22 -24.13
C PRO A 463 -9.03 16.62 -25.53
N LYS A 464 -8.19 16.98 -26.51
CA LYS A 464 -8.29 16.51 -27.89
C LYS A 464 -6.92 16.55 -28.58
N HIS A 465 -6.25 15.41 -28.64
CA HIS A 465 -4.97 15.26 -29.34
C HIS A 465 -5.12 15.57 -30.86
N PRO A 466 -4.18 16.31 -31.49
CA PRO A 466 -4.42 16.90 -32.81
C PRO A 466 -4.57 15.87 -33.96
N LEU A 467 -3.92 14.70 -33.83
CA LEU A 467 -3.92 13.66 -34.87
C LEU A 467 -5.01 12.61 -34.69
N THR A 468 -5.38 12.30 -33.45
CA THR A 468 -6.29 11.19 -33.13
C THR A 468 -7.67 11.67 -32.70
N GLY A 469 -7.83 12.96 -32.40
CA GLY A 469 -9.10 13.55 -31.97
C GLY A 469 -9.60 13.08 -30.60
N ARG A 470 -8.81 12.26 -29.89
CA ARG A 470 -9.14 11.69 -28.58
C ARG A 470 -8.48 12.45 -27.44
N PRO A 471 -9.06 12.47 -26.24
CA PRO A 471 -8.39 12.97 -25.04
C PRO A 471 -7.15 12.13 -24.73
N CYS A 472 -6.08 12.78 -24.27
CA CYS A 472 -4.85 12.09 -23.87
C CYS A 472 -4.13 12.78 -22.70
N LEU A 473 -3.30 12.01 -22.01
CA LEU A 473 -2.44 12.44 -20.93
C LEU A 473 -0.98 12.25 -21.33
N ARG A 474 -0.24 13.34 -21.44
CA ARG A 474 1.22 13.32 -21.59
C ARG A 474 1.86 13.02 -20.23
N TYR A 475 2.96 12.27 -20.20
CA TYR A 475 3.65 11.95 -18.95
C TYR A 475 5.11 11.55 -19.18
N TRP A 476 5.96 11.77 -18.18
CA TRP A 476 7.37 11.37 -18.24
C TRP A 476 7.62 9.95 -17.73
N LYS A 477 8.57 9.24 -18.36
CA LYS A 477 9.06 7.94 -17.90
C LYS A 477 10.57 7.83 -18.12
N GLU A 478 11.32 8.19 -17.09
CA GLU A 478 12.79 8.29 -17.07
C GLU A 478 13.51 7.01 -17.57
N ARG A 479 13.08 5.83 -17.08
CA ARG A 479 13.60 4.51 -17.50
C ARG A 479 13.19 4.03 -18.91
N SER A 480 12.70 4.91 -19.77
CA SER A 480 12.17 4.57 -21.11
C SER A 480 12.31 5.74 -22.09
N ASP A 481 13.44 6.45 -22.00
CA ASP A 481 13.86 7.51 -22.93
C ASP A 481 12.86 8.67 -23.09
N GLY A 482 12.18 9.03 -21.99
CA GLY A 482 11.49 10.33 -21.86
C GLY A 482 9.97 10.30 -22.02
N GLU A 483 9.43 11.34 -22.66
CA GLU A 483 7.99 11.63 -22.76
C GLU A 483 7.19 10.49 -23.40
N LYS A 484 5.96 10.31 -22.92
CA LYS A 484 5.00 9.30 -23.36
C LYS A 484 3.60 9.93 -23.40
N LEU A 485 2.73 9.35 -24.22
CA LEU A 485 1.36 9.80 -24.42
C LEU A 485 0.41 8.63 -24.20
N MET A 486 -0.52 8.79 -23.26
CA MET A 486 -1.60 7.84 -22.97
C MET A 486 -2.90 8.41 -23.55
N HIS A 487 -3.45 7.80 -24.59
CA HIS A 487 -4.83 8.07 -24.96
C HIS A 487 -5.76 7.58 -23.85
N LEU A 488 -6.85 8.30 -23.61
CA LEU A 488 -7.88 7.91 -22.65
C LEU A 488 -9.09 7.32 -23.39
N ASP A 489 -9.94 6.59 -22.68
CA ASP A 489 -11.11 5.90 -23.23
C ASP A 489 -10.73 4.96 -24.41
N ILE A 490 -9.65 4.20 -24.23
CA ILE A 490 -9.19 3.19 -25.19
C ILE A 490 -10.14 1.98 -25.25
N PHE A 491 -10.77 1.67 -24.12
CA PHE A 491 -11.51 0.43 -23.85
C PHE A 491 -12.90 0.76 -23.30
N GLU A 492 -13.91 -0.04 -23.66
CA GLU A 492 -15.29 0.11 -23.21
C GLU A 492 -15.54 -0.83 -22.00
N ALA A 493 -15.23 -0.40 -20.78
CA ALA A 493 -15.44 -1.22 -19.56
C ALA A 493 -15.89 -0.41 -18.32
N ASP A 494 -16.99 -0.84 -17.70
CA ASP A 494 -17.64 -0.21 -16.54
C ASP A 494 -16.88 -0.39 -15.22
N ILE A 495 -15.65 0.12 -15.12
CA ILE A 495 -14.78 -0.01 -13.93
C ILE A 495 -15.49 0.50 -12.67
N THR A 496 -15.50 -0.29 -11.59
CA THR A 496 -16.31 -0.10 -10.37
C THR A 496 -16.06 1.23 -9.66
N TRP A 497 -14.87 1.83 -9.83
CA TRP A 497 -14.52 3.14 -9.28
C TRP A 497 -14.64 4.32 -10.26
N LEU A 498 -15.01 4.07 -11.52
CA LEU A 498 -15.27 5.09 -12.54
C LEU A 498 -16.79 5.22 -12.71
N THR A 499 -17.35 6.31 -12.23
CA THR A 499 -18.77 6.68 -12.41
C THR A 499 -19.01 7.46 -13.71
N THR A 500 -17.95 7.74 -14.47
CA THR A 500 -17.89 8.54 -15.71
C THR A 500 -16.78 7.99 -16.60
N SER A 501 -16.64 8.49 -17.83
CA SER A 501 -15.51 8.13 -18.71
C SER A 501 -14.15 8.44 -18.04
N GLN A 502 -13.11 7.73 -18.47
CA GLN A 502 -11.76 7.91 -17.97
C GLN A 502 -11.26 9.33 -18.27
N SER A 503 -11.56 9.85 -19.47
CA SER A 503 -11.22 11.24 -19.85
C SER A 503 -11.89 12.28 -18.97
N TYR A 504 -13.19 12.14 -18.68
CA TYR A 504 -13.92 13.09 -17.83
C TYR A 504 -13.35 13.08 -16.40
N ALA A 505 -13.09 11.90 -15.84
CA ALA A 505 -12.50 11.77 -14.52
C ALA A 505 -11.09 12.41 -14.44
N VAL A 506 -10.24 12.22 -15.45
CA VAL A 506 -8.91 12.86 -15.52
C VAL A 506 -9.04 14.39 -15.68
N ALA A 507 -9.93 14.86 -16.55
CA ALA A 507 -10.18 16.29 -16.76
C ALA A 507 -10.60 16.99 -15.46
N GLN A 508 -11.58 16.42 -14.75
CA GLN A 508 -12.08 16.98 -13.50
C GLN A 508 -10.98 17.05 -12.43
N ILE A 509 -10.15 16.01 -12.29
CA ILE A 509 -9.01 16.01 -11.37
C ILE A 509 -8.04 17.15 -11.69
N PHE A 510 -7.73 17.39 -12.97
CA PHE A 510 -6.84 18.47 -13.38
C PHE A 510 -7.42 19.85 -13.04
N GLU A 511 -8.69 20.09 -13.35
CA GLU A 511 -9.35 21.38 -13.09
C GLU A 511 -9.55 21.62 -11.58
N ASP A 512 -9.94 20.61 -10.80
CA ASP A 512 -10.06 20.70 -9.34
C ASP A 512 -8.72 21.06 -8.69
N ILE A 513 -7.64 20.38 -9.09
CA ILE A 513 -6.29 20.69 -8.59
C ILE A 513 -5.87 22.10 -9.00
N LYS A 514 -6.09 22.51 -10.26
CA LYS A 514 -5.78 23.88 -10.71
C LYS A 514 -6.51 24.92 -9.84
N ALA A 515 -7.81 24.73 -9.60
CA ALA A 515 -8.61 25.61 -8.75
C ALA A 515 -8.10 25.66 -7.30
N LEU A 516 -7.92 24.50 -6.65
CA LEU A 516 -7.42 24.39 -5.27
C LEU A 516 -6.04 25.03 -5.09
N THR A 517 -5.15 24.88 -6.08
CA THR A 517 -3.76 25.33 -6.00
C THR A 517 -3.51 26.71 -6.60
N ALA A 518 -4.51 27.36 -7.22
CA ALA A 518 -4.35 28.64 -7.95
C ALA A 518 -3.61 29.72 -7.13
N LYS A 519 -4.03 29.94 -5.87
CA LYS A 519 -3.38 30.90 -4.96
C LYS A 519 -1.95 30.51 -4.57
N ILE A 520 -1.65 29.21 -4.50
CA ILE A 520 -0.34 28.67 -4.17
C ILE A 520 0.63 28.83 -5.36
N ARG A 521 0.16 28.65 -6.60
CA ARG A 521 0.99 28.77 -7.82
C ARG A 521 1.58 30.17 -8.01
N VAL A 522 0.83 31.21 -7.65
CA VAL A 522 1.29 32.61 -7.75
C VAL A 522 2.56 32.85 -6.91
N SER A 523 2.65 32.24 -5.72
CA SER A 523 3.82 32.33 -4.83
C SER A 523 4.79 31.15 -4.93
N ALA A 524 4.53 30.18 -5.81
CA ALA A 524 5.37 29.00 -5.97
C ALA A 524 6.72 29.33 -6.63
N PRO A 525 7.83 28.70 -6.17
CA PRO A 525 9.11 28.72 -6.88
C PRO A 525 8.94 28.23 -8.32
N GLN A 526 9.69 28.82 -9.25
CA GLN A 526 9.57 28.54 -10.69
C GLN A 526 9.66 27.05 -11.03
N VAL A 527 10.52 26.30 -10.34
CA VAL A 527 10.72 24.84 -10.53
C VAL A 527 9.49 23.99 -10.13
N MET A 528 8.58 24.52 -9.31
CA MET A 528 7.37 23.82 -8.84
C MET A 528 6.07 24.39 -9.39
N ARG A 529 6.08 25.61 -9.96
CA ARG A 529 4.87 26.35 -10.34
C ARG A 529 3.95 25.58 -11.28
N ASP A 530 4.56 24.89 -12.24
CA ASP A 530 3.85 24.25 -13.34
C ASP A 530 3.47 22.80 -13.01
N LYS A 531 4.05 22.22 -11.95
CA LYS A 531 3.78 20.84 -11.50
C LYS A 531 2.35 20.70 -11.02
N LEU A 532 1.66 19.65 -11.46
CA LEU A 532 0.25 19.40 -11.14
C LEU A 532 0.05 19.35 -9.62
N PHE A 533 0.77 18.47 -8.93
CA PHE A 533 0.63 18.31 -7.48
C PHE A 533 1.58 19.22 -6.69
N ILE A 534 1.04 20.33 -6.17
CA ILE A 534 1.69 21.19 -5.18
C ILE A 534 0.77 21.47 -3.98
N TRP A 535 1.35 21.74 -2.82
CA TRP A 535 0.61 22.04 -1.58
C TRP A 535 1.44 22.86 -0.60
N GLN A 536 0.80 23.43 0.42
CA GLN A 536 1.48 24.09 1.54
C GLN A 536 1.69 23.09 2.69
N SER A 537 2.94 22.94 3.17
CA SER A 537 3.24 21.96 4.23
C SER A 537 2.63 22.38 5.58
N SER A 538 1.89 21.48 6.21
CA SER A 538 1.36 21.62 7.58
C SER A 538 2.35 21.18 8.69
N ALA A 539 3.55 20.74 8.32
CA ALA A 539 4.55 20.28 9.29
C ALA A 539 5.26 21.46 9.98
N ARG A 540 5.35 21.43 11.32
CA ARG A 540 5.87 22.53 12.18
C ARG A 540 7.24 23.11 11.77
N LYS A 541 8.12 22.34 11.13
CA LYS A 541 9.46 22.80 10.70
C LYS A 541 9.49 23.46 9.32
N SER A 542 8.46 23.25 8.53
CA SER A 542 8.33 23.69 7.14
C SER A 542 6.91 24.22 6.91
N PHE A 543 6.39 24.97 7.89
CA PHE A 543 4.99 25.37 7.89
C PHE A 543 4.73 26.40 6.78
N MET A 544 3.65 26.23 6.02
CA MET A 544 3.31 26.99 4.81
C MET A 544 4.32 26.94 3.66
N GLU A 545 5.49 26.28 3.82
CA GLU A 545 6.42 26.05 2.71
C GLU A 545 5.73 25.27 1.60
N ILE A 546 5.85 25.76 0.37
CA ILE A 546 5.31 25.09 -0.81
C ILE A 546 6.14 23.83 -1.10
N LYS A 547 5.45 22.72 -1.33
CA LYS A 547 6.00 21.40 -1.63
C LYS A 547 5.34 20.84 -2.88
N SER A 548 6.05 19.92 -3.53
CA SER A 548 5.56 19.11 -4.65
C SER A 548 5.99 17.66 -4.46
N PHE A 549 5.28 16.71 -5.09
CA PHE A 549 5.76 15.33 -5.18
C PHE A 549 6.98 15.21 -6.12
N ALA A 550 7.12 16.10 -7.12
CA ALA A 550 8.23 16.11 -8.07
C ALA A 550 9.58 16.42 -7.42
N THR A 551 9.59 17.43 -6.54
CA THR A 551 10.78 17.93 -5.83
C THR A 551 10.89 17.40 -4.40
N GLY A 552 10.06 16.41 -4.05
CA GLY A 552 10.07 15.76 -2.75
C GLY A 552 11.25 14.79 -2.61
N LYS A 553 11.40 14.21 -1.41
CA LYS A 553 12.25 13.03 -1.25
C LYS A 553 11.65 11.82 -1.98
N ASP A 554 12.49 10.90 -2.42
CA ASP A 554 12.03 9.64 -3.01
C ASP A 554 11.02 8.93 -2.10
N GLY A 555 9.97 8.40 -2.70
CA GLY A 555 8.85 7.77 -1.99
C GLY A 555 7.85 8.73 -1.33
N ALA A 556 7.97 10.07 -1.47
CA ALA A 556 7.02 11.03 -0.89
C ALA A 556 5.54 10.73 -1.20
N LEU A 557 5.23 10.32 -2.44
CA LEU A 557 3.88 9.91 -2.86
C LEU A 557 3.42 8.65 -2.10
N GLY A 558 4.31 7.67 -1.92
CA GLY A 558 4.03 6.45 -1.14
C GLY A 558 3.78 6.73 0.34
N VAL A 559 4.55 7.65 0.94
CA VAL A 559 4.33 8.11 2.32
C VAL A 559 2.97 8.80 2.47
N ALA A 560 2.59 9.62 1.49
CA ALA A 560 1.29 10.30 1.48
C ALA A 560 0.13 9.29 1.39
N PHE A 561 0.22 8.27 0.52
CA PHE A 561 -0.80 7.24 0.36
C PHE A 561 -0.93 6.37 1.62
N ALA A 562 0.19 5.96 2.23
CA ALA A 562 0.17 5.21 3.49
C ALA A 562 -0.42 6.03 4.64
N ALA A 563 -0.12 7.34 4.71
CA ALA A 563 -0.72 8.25 5.68
C ALA A 563 -2.23 8.45 5.44
N TYR A 564 -2.66 8.48 4.17
CA TYR A 564 -4.07 8.52 3.79
C TYR A 564 -4.83 7.27 4.26
N GLY A 565 -4.35 6.08 3.90
CA GLY A 565 -4.98 4.81 4.29
C GLY A 565 -5.05 4.62 5.81
N LYS A 566 -3.99 5.04 6.53
CA LYS A 566 -3.99 5.06 8.00
C LYS A 566 -4.99 6.05 8.59
N ARG A 567 -5.13 7.26 8.01
CA ARG A 567 -6.10 8.27 8.48
C ARG A 567 -7.55 7.80 8.30
N LYS A 568 -7.84 7.13 7.19
CA LYS A 568 -9.17 6.56 6.90
C LYS A 568 -9.43 5.20 7.57
N GLY A 569 -8.45 4.64 8.29
CA GLY A 569 -8.59 3.37 8.99
C GLY A 569 -8.87 2.18 8.06
N PHE A 570 -8.31 2.18 6.85
CA PHE A 570 -8.49 1.07 5.93
C PHE A 570 -7.91 -0.23 6.51
N VAL A 571 -8.68 -1.32 6.40
CA VAL A 571 -8.28 -2.67 6.78
C VAL A 571 -8.39 -3.62 5.60
N ASP A 572 -7.49 -4.60 5.56
CA ASP A 572 -7.45 -5.66 4.56
C ASP A 572 -8.53 -6.71 4.82
N SER A 573 -8.55 -7.73 3.95
CA SER A 573 -9.48 -8.85 4.03
C SER A 573 -9.34 -9.72 5.29
N ASN A 574 -8.26 -9.56 6.08
CA ASN A 574 -8.04 -10.23 7.38
C ASN A 574 -8.31 -9.30 8.59
N GLY A 575 -8.83 -8.08 8.35
CA GLY A 575 -9.05 -7.07 9.39
C GLY A 575 -7.78 -6.37 9.88
N GLN A 576 -6.62 -6.58 9.24
CA GLN A 576 -5.37 -5.91 9.58
C GLN A 576 -5.25 -4.56 8.86
N PRO A 577 -4.48 -3.58 9.37
CA PRO A 577 -4.34 -2.27 8.72
C PRO A 577 -3.81 -2.37 7.27
N LEU A 578 -4.60 -1.90 6.31
CA LEU A 578 -4.28 -1.98 4.88
C LEU A 578 -3.21 -0.95 4.52
N ASN A 579 -2.07 -1.43 3.99
CA ASN A 579 -1.05 -0.55 3.45
C ASN A 579 -1.44 -0.05 2.04
N LEU A 580 -1.96 1.18 1.97
CA LEU A 580 -2.26 1.84 0.70
C LEU A 580 -0.95 2.33 0.04
N THR A 581 -0.65 1.83 -1.16
CA THR A 581 0.59 2.19 -1.89
C THR A 581 0.28 2.48 -3.36
N PRO A 582 0.99 3.43 -4.01
CA PRO A 582 0.80 3.71 -5.43
C PRO A 582 1.09 2.50 -6.33
N ALA A 583 2.06 1.66 -5.96
CA ALA A 583 2.47 0.50 -6.73
C ALA A 583 1.33 -0.50 -6.97
N ARG A 584 0.46 -0.70 -5.96
CA ARG A 584 -0.66 -1.65 -6.01
C ARG A 584 -1.86 -1.19 -6.84
N LEU A 585 -2.00 0.12 -7.10
CA LEU A 585 -3.16 0.64 -7.83
C LEU A 585 -3.14 0.25 -9.31
N ARG A 586 -1.96 0.18 -9.94
CA ARG A 586 -1.82 -0.28 -11.33
C ARG A 586 -2.22 -1.77 -11.49
N PRO A 587 -1.70 -2.74 -10.71
CA PRO A 587 -2.23 -4.11 -10.70
C PRO A 587 -3.72 -4.19 -10.38
N SER A 588 -4.22 -3.38 -9.45
CA SER A 588 -5.65 -3.35 -9.13
C SER A 588 -6.52 -2.94 -10.32
N PHE A 589 -6.09 -1.90 -11.04
CA PHE A 589 -6.74 -1.42 -12.26
C PHE A 589 -6.71 -2.49 -13.37
N ILE A 590 -5.59 -3.18 -13.58
CA ILE A 590 -5.51 -4.25 -14.58
C ILE A 590 -6.31 -5.50 -14.18
N SER A 591 -6.27 -5.90 -12.90
CA SER A 591 -7.13 -6.98 -12.38
C SER A 591 -8.59 -6.72 -12.70
N GLU A 592 -9.00 -5.46 -12.63
CA GLU A 592 -10.37 -5.05 -12.88
C GLU A 592 -10.78 -5.06 -14.37
N LEU A 593 -9.82 -4.80 -15.27
CA LEU A 593 -9.99 -4.99 -16.72
C LEU A 593 -10.11 -6.48 -17.07
N VAL A 594 -9.29 -7.34 -16.45
CA VAL A 594 -9.33 -8.81 -16.64
C VAL A 594 -10.62 -9.43 -16.07
N GLU A 595 -11.11 -8.92 -14.95
CA GLU A 595 -12.41 -9.29 -14.38
C GLU A 595 -13.58 -8.96 -15.33
N ARG A 596 -13.42 -7.94 -16.19
CA ARG A 596 -14.40 -7.49 -17.19
C ARG A 596 -14.12 -7.97 -18.61
N ASP A 597 -13.26 -8.98 -18.76
CA ASP A 597 -12.94 -9.62 -20.05
C ASP A 597 -12.39 -8.67 -21.13
N VAL A 598 -11.76 -7.56 -20.71
CA VAL A 598 -11.08 -6.64 -21.63
C VAL A 598 -9.91 -7.35 -22.32
N PRO A 599 -9.82 -7.30 -23.67
CA PRO A 599 -8.80 -8.04 -24.42
C PRO A 599 -7.36 -7.72 -23.98
N VAL A 600 -6.51 -8.76 -23.92
CA VAL A 600 -5.09 -8.63 -23.54
C VAL A 600 -4.32 -7.63 -24.41
N ARG A 601 -4.74 -7.43 -25.67
CA ARG A 601 -4.17 -6.40 -26.58
C ARG A 601 -4.55 -4.97 -26.19
N GLU A 602 -5.76 -4.75 -25.67
CA GLU A 602 -6.15 -3.44 -25.12
C GLU A 602 -5.41 -3.20 -23.80
N ILE A 603 -5.35 -4.20 -22.92
CA ILE A 603 -4.54 -4.17 -21.70
C ILE A 603 -3.07 -3.85 -22.01
N GLN A 604 -2.48 -4.44 -23.06
CA GLN A 604 -1.14 -4.11 -23.53
C GLN A 604 -0.99 -2.62 -23.91
N LEU A 605 -1.97 -2.07 -24.64
CA LEU A 605 -1.93 -0.69 -25.13
C LEU A 605 -2.11 0.31 -23.98
N ILE A 606 -3.03 0.03 -23.04
CA ILE A 606 -3.24 0.78 -21.79
C ILE A 606 -1.97 0.76 -20.91
N LEU A 607 -1.29 -0.39 -20.84
CA LEU A 607 -0.03 -0.52 -20.10
C LEU A 607 1.15 0.19 -20.78
N GLY A 608 1.05 0.53 -22.07
CA GLY A 608 2.16 1.05 -22.87
C GLY A 608 3.27 0.00 -23.06
N HIS A 609 2.90 -1.28 -23.14
CA HIS A 609 3.84 -2.39 -23.31
C HIS A 609 4.12 -2.64 -24.79
N LYS A 610 5.39 -2.51 -25.19
CA LYS A 610 5.82 -2.71 -26.60
C LYS A 610 5.60 -4.14 -27.10
N HIS A 611 5.67 -5.12 -26.21
CA HIS A 611 5.65 -6.55 -26.51
C HIS A 611 4.56 -7.25 -25.69
N ILE A 612 3.79 -8.14 -26.32
CA ILE A 612 2.64 -8.80 -25.66
C ILE A 612 3.11 -9.78 -24.57
N GLU A 613 4.29 -10.36 -24.75
CA GLU A 613 5.01 -11.19 -23.79
C GLU A 613 5.28 -10.43 -22.48
N THR A 614 5.49 -9.11 -22.56
CA THR A 614 5.64 -8.25 -21.37
C THR A 614 4.30 -8.04 -20.65
N THR A 615 3.19 -8.03 -21.39
CA THR A 615 1.84 -7.99 -20.79
C THR A 615 1.48 -9.32 -20.15
N LEU A 616 1.70 -10.44 -20.83
CA LEU A 616 1.45 -11.78 -20.29
C LEU A 616 2.27 -12.02 -19.01
N ALA A 617 3.59 -11.79 -19.04
CA ALA A 617 4.44 -11.93 -17.84
C ALA A 617 4.09 -10.92 -16.72
N TYR A 618 3.47 -9.77 -17.05
CA TYR A 618 2.98 -8.83 -16.05
C TYR A 618 1.64 -9.27 -15.45
N LEU A 619 0.79 -9.93 -16.23
CA LEU A 619 -0.44 -10.56 -15.76
C LEU A 619 -0.10 -11.76 -14.87
N ASP A 620 0.74 -12.70 -15.32
CA ASP A 620 1.15 -13.90 -14.56
C ASP A 620 1.74 -13.59 -13.17
N ARG A 621 2.29 -12.38 -12.99
CA ARG A 621 2.84 -11.88 -11.71
C ARG A 621 1.79 -11.35 -10.74
N MET A 622 0.63 -10.93 -11.23
CA MET A 622 -0.52 -10.70 -10.37
C MET A 622 -1.07 -12.07 -10.01
N ASP A 623 -1.51 -12.26 -8.76
CA ASP A 623 -1.97 -13.57 -8.28
C ASP A 623 -3.38 -13.94 -8.82
N PHE A 624 -3.49 -13.99 -10.15
CA PHE A 624 -4.68 -14.43 -10.88
C PHE A 624 -4.97 -15.91 -10.66
N ASN A 625 -4.18 -16.68 -9.90
CA ASN A 625 -4.58 -18.03 -9.49
C ASN A 625 -5.98 -18.04 -8.87
N TYR A 626 -6.36 -17.01 -8.13
CA TYR A 626 -7.73 -16.89 -7.60
C TYR A 626 -8.77 -16.61 -8.70
N ILE A 627 -8.51 -15.67 -9.61
CA ILE A 627 -9.46 -15.26 -10.67
C ILE A 627 -9.58 -16.34 -11.77
N ALA A 628 -8.47 -16.94 -12.17
CA ALA A 628 -8.41 -18.07 -13.09
C ALA A 628 -9.11 -19.29 -12.49
N ARG A 629 -8.89 -19.63 -11.20
CA ARG A 629 -9.67 -20.70 -10.54
C ARG A 629 -11.15 -20.34 -10.43
N SER A 630 -11.50 -19.09 -10.17
CA SER A 630 -12.90 -18.65 -10.11
C SER A 630 -13.60 -18.78 -11.46
N LYS A 631 -13.01 -18.25 -12.54
CA LYS A 631 -13.55 -18.39 -13.91
C LYS A 631 -13.54 -19.85 -14.38
N LEU A 632 -12.53 -20.65 -14.01
CA LEU A 632 -12.51 -22.09 -14.28
C LEU A 632 -13.60 -22.83 -13.51
N ASP A 633 -13.85 -22.51 -12.23
CA ASP A 633 -14.89 -23.15 -11.42
C ASP A 633 -16.30 -22.77 -11.89
N VAL A 634 -16.50 -21.53 -12.36
CA VAL A 634 -17.74 -21.11 -13.05
C VAL A 634 -17.91 -21.89 -14.36
N ALA A 635 -16.92 -21.90 -15.24
CA ALA A 635 -17.01 -22.62 -16.51
C ALA A 635 -17.17 -24.14 -16.33
N LEU A 636 -16.54 -24.73 -15.30
CA LEU A 636 -16.72 -26.13 -14.93
C LEU A 636 -18.12 -26.41 -14.37
N ARG A 637 -18.70 -25.49 -13.59
CA ARG A 637 -20.10 -25.59 -13.17
C ARG A 637 -21.06 -25.47 -14.35
N GLU A 638 -20.88 -24.49 -15.23
CA GLU A 638 -21.69 -24.34 -16.45
C GLU A 638 -21.59 -25.58 -17.34
N LEU A 639 -20.40 -26.18 -17.50
CA LEU A 639 -20.21 -27.45 -18.19
C LEU A 639 -20.85 -28.64 -17.45
N HIS A 640 -20.79 -28.69 -16.12
CA HIS A 640 -21.43 -29.73 -15.32
C HIS A 640 -22.96 -29.61 -15.31
N GLU A 641 -23.51 -28.40 -15.27
CA GLU A 641 -24.94 -28.10 -15.38
C GLU A 641 -25.43 -28.45 -16.79
N SER A 642 -24.73 -27.99 -17.84
CA SER A 642 -25.03 -28.38 -19.23
C SER A 642 -24.94 -29.90 -19.46
N ALA A 643 -23.97 -30.58 -18.84
CA ALA A 643 -23.83 -32.03 -18.92
C ALA A 643 -24.88 -32.78 -18.09
N ALA A 644 -25.34 -32.22 -16.97
CA ALA A 644 -26.43 -32.75 -16.17
C ALA A 644 -27.78 -32.57 -16.90
N GLU A 645 -28.02 -31.42 -17.54
CA GLU A 645 -29.18 -31.20 -18.40
C GLU A 645 -29.16 -32.12 -19.62
N LEU A 646 -27.99 -32.40 -20.22
CA LEU A 646 -27.85 -33.44 -21.24
C LEU A 646 -28.14 -34.84 -20.68
N ALA A 647 -27.69 -35.15 -19.46
CA ALA A 647 -27.93 -36.45 -18.83
C ALA A 647 -29.41 -36.65 -18.45
N ASP A 648 -30.10 -35.61 -17.98
CA ASP A 648 -31.52 -35.65 -17.63
C ASP A 648 -32.42 -35.64 -18.87
N SER A 649 -32.05 -34.95 -19.94
CA SER A 649 -32.74 -35.07 -21.24
C SER A 649 -32.53 -36.43 -21.92
N LEU A 650 -31.45 -37.14 -21.61
CA LEU A 650 -31.24 -38.55 -22.03
C LEU A 650 -31.95 -39.56 -21.10
N SER A 651 -31.99 -39.30 -19.79
CA SER A 651 -32.61 -40.20 -18.79
C SER A 651 -34.14 -40.17 -18.82
N SER A 652 -34.73 -39.02 -19.15
CA SER A 652 -36.19 -38.81 -19.25
C SER A 652 -36.87 -39.52 -20.43
N SER A 653 -36.13 -40.24 -21.28
CA SER A 653 -36.66 -41.06 -22.37
C SER A 653 -37.49 -42.28 -21.92
N LYS A 654 -37.61 -42.57 -20.61
CA LYS A 654 -38.41 -43.66 -20.03
C LYS A 654 -39.06 -43.32 -18.67
N ALA A 655 -39.94 -42.32 -18.63
CA ALA A 655 -40.91 -42.17 -17.54
C ALA A 655 -42.27 -41.67 -18.06
N GLU A 656 -43.36 -42.08 -17.41
CA GLU A 656 -44.72 -41.86 -17.91
C GLU A 656 -45.15 -40.39 -17.90
N ALA A 657 -45.73 -39.95 -19.02
CA ALA A 657 -46.29 -38.61 -19.14
C ALA A 657 -47.56 -38.45 -18.29
N ASN A 658 -47.54 -37.49 -17.36
CA ASN A 658 -48.75 -36.90 -16.78
C ASN A 658 -48.55 -35.40 -16.50
N LEU A 659 -48.78 -34.61 -17.55
CA LEU A 659 -49.57 -33.36 -17.53
C LEU A 659 -49.37 -32.41 -16.32
N ILE A 660 -48.42 -31.47 -16.40
CA ILE A 660 -48.67 -30.03 -16.70
C ILE A 660 -47.38 -29.51 -17.36
N ASP A 661 -47.35 -28.87 -18.52
CA ASP A 661 -48.41 -28.59 -19.51
C ASP A 661 -47.93 -28.99 -20.93
N VAL A 662 -48.81 -28.92 -21.93
CA VAL A 662 -48.49 -29.19 -23.34
C VAL A 662 -48.78 -27.95 -24.18
N VAL A 663 -47.74 -27.20 -24.52
CA VAL A 663 -47.83 -26.26 -25.65
C VAL A 663 -47.72 -27.07 -26.94
N ASN A 664 -48.89 -27.33 -27.54
CA ASN A 664 -49.11 -28.04 -28.82
C ASN A 664 -47.91 -28.09 -29.78
N LEU A 665 -47.37 -29.30 -30.01
CA LEU A 665 -46.44 -29.57 -31.12
C LEU A 665 -47.15 -29.99 -32.43
N ASP A 666 -48.47 -30.27 -32.38
CA ASP A 666 -49.29 -30.66 -33.55
C ASP A 666 -50.24 -29.55 -34.04
N GLY A 667 -50.05 -28.31 -33.56
CA GLY A 667 -50.68 -27.14 -34.17
C GLY A 667 -49.89 -26.65 -35.39
N PRO A 668 -50.48 -25.84 -36.30
CA PRO A 668 -49.68 -25.10 -37.27
C PRO A 668 -48.66 -24.26 -36.50
N GLN A 669 -47.36 -24.43 -36.79
CA GLN A 669 -46.32 -23.61 -36.15
C GLN A 669 -46.57 -22.16 -36.53
N VAL A 670 -47.12 -21.38 -35.59
CA VAL A 670 -47.37 -19.95 -35.77
C VAL A 670 -46.03 -19.25 -35.69
N VAL A 671 -45.37 -19.14 -36.84
CA VAL A 671 -44.17 -18.36 -37.00
C VAL A 671 -44.55 -16.88 -36.83
N PHE A 672 -44.13 -16.28 -35.72
CA PHE A 672 -44.43 -14.89 -35.41
C PHE A 672 -43.53 -13.99 -36.27
N LYS A 673 -44.09 -13.29 -37.25
CA LYS A 673 -43.35 -12.24 -37.95
C LYS A 673 -43.11 -11.06 -36.99
N THR A 674 -41.84 -10.75 -36.73
CA THR A 674 -41.41 -9.50 -36.10
C THR A 674 -41.00 -8.49 -37.19
N PRO A 675 -40.74 -7.21 -36.87
CA PRO A 675 -40.33 -6.23 -37.86
C PRO A 675 -38.97 -6.49 -38.54
N LEU A 676 -38.17 -7.45 -38.05
CA LEU A 676 -36.79 -7.67 -38.49
C LEU A 676 -36.48 -9.14 -38.84
N ALA A 677 -37.32 -10.08 -38.41
CA ALA A 677 -37.15 -11.52 -38.68
C ALA A 677 -38.44 -12.30 -38.43
N SER A 678 -38.45 -13.58 -38.78
CA SER A 678 -39.43 -14.53 -38.26
C SER A 678 -38.96 -15.08 -36.90
N CYS A 679 -39.88 -15.30 -35.95
CA CYS A 679 -39.56 -15.81 -34.61
C CYS A 679 -40.32 -17.11 -34.29
N ARG A 680 -39.58 -18.10 -33.79
CA ARG A 680 -40.09 -19.42 -33.39
C ARG A 680 -40.98 -19.35 -32.14
N ASN A 681 -40.64 -18.50 -31.16
CA ASN A 681 -41.43 -18.30 -29.94
C ASN A 681 -41.15 -16.94 -29.29
N ILE A 682 -42.10 -16.01 -29.37
CA ILE A 682 -41.98 -14.69 -28.75
C ILE A 682 -42.16 -14.69 -27.23
N PHE A 683 -42.72 -15.74 -26.64
CA PHE A 683 -43.02 -15.84 -25.20
C PHE A 683 -41.94 -16.59 -24.40
N ASN A 684 -40.93 -17.17 -25.07
CA ASN A 684 -39.78 -17.82 -24.42
C ASN A 684 -38.45 -17.32 -25.04
N PRO A 685 -38.05 -16.06 -24.78
CA PRO A 685 -36.77 -15.54 -25.24
C PRO A 685 -35.59 -16.20 -24.50
N PRO A 686 -34.34 -16.13 -25.03
CA PRO A 686 -33.17 -16.73 -24.37
C PRO A 686 -32.88 -16.16 -22.98
N GLU A 687 -32.10 -16.90 -22.17
CA GLU A 687 -31.81 -16.53 -20.77
C GLU A 687 -31.15 -15.16 -20.61
N PHE A 688 -30.36 -14.70 -21.59
CA PHE A 688 -29.77 -13.35 -21.51
C PHE A 688 -30.83 -12.24 -21.55
N ILE A 689 -31.96 -12.45 -22.24
CA ILE A 689 -33.10 -11.53 -22.27
C ILE A 689 -33.90 -11.63 -20.97
N LYS A 690 -34.13 -12.84 -20.45
CA LYS A 690 -34.85 -13.04 -19.18
C LYS A 690 -34.16 -12.40 -17.97
N LYS A 691 -32.84 -12.22 -18.05
CA LYS A 691 -32.00 -11.55 -17.03
C LYS A 691 -32.03 -10.00 -17.12
N LEU A 692 -32.65 -9.41 -18.14
CA LEU A 692 -32.79 -7.95 -18.26
C LEU A 692 -33.88 -7.41 -17.34
N SER A 693 -33.66 -6.24 -16.75
CA SER A 693 -34.62 -5.56 -15.86
C SER A 693 -35.92 -5.14 -16.54
N SER A 694 -35.96 -5.10 -17.87
CA SER A 694 -37.13 -4.81 -18.70
C SER A 694 -37.99 -6.04 -19.02
N TYR A 695 -37.54 -7.26 -18.70
CA TYR A 695 -38.29 -8.48 -18.98
C TYR A 695 -39.39 -8.74 -17.95
N VAL A 696 -40.63 -8.91 -18.43
CA VAL A 696 -41.77 -9.35 -17.62
C VAL A 696 -42.13 -10.80 -17.98
N PRO A 697 -42.06 -11.76 -17.04
CA PRO A 697 -42.41 -13.16 -17.30
C PRO A 697 -43.80 -13.31 -17.92
N GLY A 698 -43.88 -14.02 -19.05
CA GLY A 698 -45.13 -14.26 -19.79
C GLY A 698 -45.53 -13.15 -20.78
N SER A 699 -44.78 -12.05 -20.86
CA SER A 699 -44.95 -11.04 -21.91
C SER A 699 -44.24 -11.44 -23.23
N PRO A 700 -44.73 -11.01 -24.40
CA PRO A 700 -44.03 -11.23 -25.66
C PRO A 700 -42.78 -10.35 -25.75
N CYS A 701 -41.69 -10.89 -26.30
CA CYS A 701 -40.43 -10.17 -26.48
C CYS A 701 -40.61 -8.91 -27.35
N ALA A 702 -40.13 -7.77 -26.85
CA ALA A 702 -40.16 -6.46 -27.52
C ALA A 702 -38.77 -5.96 -27.98
N LEU A 703 -37.70 -6.68 -27.66
CA LEU A 703 -36.31 -6.30 -27.96
C LEU A 703 -35.90 -6.75 -29.38
N TYR A 704 -36.56 -6.18 -30.39
CA TYR A 704 -36.38 -6.59 -31.78
C TYR A 704 -34.96 -6.31 -32.31
N ASN A 705 -34.30 -5.25 -31.82
CA ASN A 705 -32.90 -4.91 -32.12
C ASN A 705 -31.88 -6.00 -31.75
N MET A 706 -32.27 -7.00 -30.95
CA MET A 706 -31.44 -8.16 -30.60
C MET A 706 -31.87 -9.45 -31.34
N CYS A 707 -32.83 -9.39 -32.28
CA CYS A 707 -33.37 -10.57 -32.96
C CYS A 707 -32.32 -11.35 -33.76
N LEU A 708 -31.38 -10.68 -34.45
CA LEU A 708 -30.41 -11.38 -35.30
C LEU A 708 -29.43 -12.27 -34.51
N GLY A 709 -29.21 -11.99 -33.22
CA GLY A 709 -28.42 -12.80 -32.31
C GLY A 709 -29.23 -13.79 -31.46
N CYS A 710 -30.53 -13.95 -31.72
CA CYS A 710 -31.44 -14.75 -30.89
C CYS A 710 -31.62 -16.18 -31.42
N GLU A 711 -31.50 -17.19 -30.57
CA GLU A 711 -31.67 -18.61 -30.93
C GLU A 711 -33.07 -18.96 -31.48
N ASN A 712 -34.08 -18.13 -31.22
CA ASN A 712 -35.43 -18.29 -31.75
C ASN A 712 -35.63 -17.65 -33.14
N VAL A 713 -34.59 -17.02 -33.72
CA VAL A 713 -34.69 -16.34 -35.02
C VAL A 713 -34.78 -17.35 -36.16
N LEU A 714 -35.65 -17.06 -37.12
CA LEU A 714 -35.81 -17.80 -38.36
C LEU A 714 -35.64 -16.81 -39.50
N LEU A 715 -34.61 -17.01 -40.31
CA LEU A 715 -34.33 -16.19 -41.49
C LEU A 715 -34.71 -16.99 -42.75
N THR A 716 -35.38 -16.33 -43.68
CA THR A 716 -35.81 -16.92 -44.96
C THR A 716 -35.47 -15.95 -46.09
N ALA A 717 -35.47 -16.42 -47.34
CA ALA A 717 -35.26 -15.55 -48.50
C ALA A 717 -36.24 -14.36 -48.56
N SER A 718 -37.44 -14.51 -47.98
CA SER A 718 -38.43 -13.43 -47.89
C SER A 718 -38.05 -12.28 -46.95
N ASN A 719 -37.06 -12.47 -46.07
CA ASN A 719 -36.54 -11.44 -45.15
C ASN A 719 -35.33 -10.69 -45.72
N LEU A 720 -34.68 -11.19 -46.78
CA LEU A 720 -33.49 -10.56 -47.35
C LEU A 720 -33.69 -9.06 -47.73
N PRO A 721 -34.84 -8.62 -48.29
CA PRO A 721 -35.06 -7.20 -48.59
C PRO A 721 -35.04 -6.31 -47.33
N GLU A 722 -35.57 -6.81 -46.22
CA GLU A 722 -35.62 -6.10 -44.93
C GLU A 722 -34.21 -6.02 -44.30
N LEU A 723 -33.43 -7.09 -44.41
CA LEU A 723 -32.04 -7.15 -43.93
C LEU A 723 -31.08 -6.24 -44.73
N PHE A 724 -31.19 -6.22 -46.06
CA PHE A 724 -30.39 -5.31 -46.90
C PHE A 724 -30.76 -3.83 -46.70
N ALA A 725 -32.04 -3.53 -46.45
CA ALA A 725 -32.46 -2.16 -46.09
C ALA A 725 -31.89 -1.73 -44.73
N MET A 726 -31.88 -2.65 -43.75
CA MET A 726 -31.28 -2.42 -42.43
C MET A 726 -29.76 -2.21 -42.49
N GLU A 727 -29.05 -2.97 -43.33
CA GLU A 727 -27.61 -2.76 -43.59
C GLU A 727 -27.35 -1.35 -44.14
N ARG A 728 -28.09 -0.94 -45.18
CA ARG A 728 -28.02 0.41 -45.77
C ARG A 728 -28.23 1.50 -44.70
N ASP A 729 -29.25 1.35 -43.88
CA ASP A 729 -29.64 2.36 -42.90
C ASP A 729 -28.63 2.44 -41.74
N TYR A 730 -28.09 1.32 -41.28
CA TYR A 730 -27.00 1.29 -40.28
C TYR A 730 -25.68 1.84 -40.80
N LEU A 731 -25.31 1.58 -42.06
CA LEU A 731 -24.14 2.20 -42.70
C LEU A 731 -24.33 3.72 -42.81
N THR A 732 -25.52 4.17 -43.19
CA THR A 732 -25.88 5.60 -43.26
C THR A 732 -25.83 6.28 -41.88
N LEU A 733 -26.34 5.61 -40.84
CA LEU A 733 -26.24 6.08 -39.44
C LEU A 733 -24.79 6.20 -38.96
N ASN A 734 -23.94 5.25 -39.33
CA ASN A 734 -22.51 5.25 -39.00
C ASN A 734 -21.73 6.39 -39.70
N GLU A 735 -22.17 6.84 -40.88
CA GLU A 735 -21.56 7.97 -41.60
C GLU A 735 -22.04 9.35 -41.13
N ILE A 736 -23.31 9.49 -40.73
CA ILE A 736 -23.97 10.79 -40.55
C ILE A 736 -24.19 11.16 -39.07
N SER A 737 -24.19 10.20 -38.14
CA SER A 737 -24.64 10.41 -36.76
C SER A 737 -23.57 10.19 -35.68
N ARG A 738 -23.66 10.98 -34.59
CA ARG A 738 -22.95 10.74 -33.33
C ARG A 738 -23.54 9.62 -32.48
N ILE A 739 -24.53 8.87 -32.98
CA ILE A 739 -25.06 7.67 -32.30
C ILE A 739 -23.94 6.64 -32.03
N MET A 740 -22.89 6.62 -32.85
CA MET A 740 -21.70 5.80 -32.62
C MET A 740 -20.90 6.19 -31.36
N ASP A 741 -21.03 7.43 -30.88
CA ASP A 741 -20.42 7.92 -29.64
C ASP A 741 -21.28 7.60 -28.38
N THR A 742 -22.40 6.88 -28.57
CA THR A 742 -23.34 6.50 -27.50
C THR A 742 -23.37 4.98 -27.32
N PRO A 743 -23.91 4.45 -26.20
CA PRO A 743 -24.07 3.00 -26.01
C PRO A 743 -24.83 2.28 -27.15
N TYR A 744 -25.70 2.97 -27.89
CA TYR A 744 -26.41 2.42 -29.04
C TYR A 744 -25.48 2.10 -30.23
N GLY A 745 -24.33 2.77 -30.35
CA GLY A 745 -23.30 2.47 -31.35
C GLY A 745 -22.71 1.06 -31.23
N ARG A 746 -22.85 0.42 -30.07
CA ARG A 746 -22.53 -1.01 -29.90
C ARG A 746 -23.52 -1.90 -30.64
N VAL A 747 -24.83 -1.69 -30.46
CA VAL A 747 -25.90 -2.48 -31.07
C VAL A 747 -25.86 -2.39 -32.60
N VAL A 748 -25.54 -1.20 -33.14
CA VAL A 748 -25.33 -0.99 -34.59
C VAL A 748 -24.14 -1.82 -35.10
N ARG A 749 -22.99 -1.80 -34.40
CA ARG A 749 -21.79 -2.60 -34.77
C ARG A 749 -22.06 -4.10 -34.72
N GLU A 750 -22.72 -4.59 -33.67
CA GLU A 750 -23.05 -6.00 -33.50
C GLU A 750 -24.01 -6.48 -34.60
N ASN A 751 -25.07 -5.71 -34.92
CA ASN A 751 -25.98 -6.06 -36.01
C ASN A 751 -25.32 -6.00 -37.40
N LEU A 752 -24.45 -5.00 -37.69
CA LEU A 752 -23.69 -4.97 -38.94
C LEU A 752 -22.77 -6.19 -39.11
N ALA A 753 -22.14 -6.68 -38.04
CA ALA A 753 -21.31 -7.88 -38.09
C ALA A 753 -22.12 -9.17 -38.33
N LEU A 754 -23.35 -9.25 -37.80
CA LEU A 754 -24.27 -10.36 -38.09
C LEU A 754 -24.79 -10.29 -39.53
N LEU A 755 -25.16 -9.09 -40.00
CA LEU A 755 -25.60 -8.85 -41.38
C LEU A 755 -24.51 -9.20 -42.40
N ASP A 756 -23.23 -8.89 -42.15
CA ASP A 756 -22.11 -9.27 -43.03
C ASP A 756 -22.03 -10.80 -43.24
N GLY A 757 -22.23 -11.57 -42.17
CA GLY A 757 -22.30 -13.03 -42.24
C GLY A 757 -23.53 -13.55 -43.02
N ILE A 758 -24.67 -12.88 -42.89
CA ILE A 758 -25.94 -13.30 -43.51
C ILE A 758 -26.04 -12.87 -44.99
N LEU A 759 -25.44 -11.76 -45.38
CA LEU A 759 -25.71 -11.09 -46.66
C LEU A 759 -24.57 -11.14 -47.70
N HIS A 760 -23.33 -11.39 -47.26
CA HIS A 760 -22.15 -11.37 -48.16
C HIS A 760 -21.46 -12.75 -48.23
N SER A 761 -20.12 -12.76 -48.26
CA SER A 761 -19.28 -13.90 -48.70
C SER A 761 -19.38 -15.21 -47.89
N LYS A 762 -20.14 -15.22 -46.79
CA LYS A 762 -20.37 -16.39 -45.91
C LYS A 762 -21.85 -16.76 -45.77
N SER A 763 -22.72 -16.17 -46.58
CA SER A 763 -24.16 -16.43 -46.54
C SER A 763 -24.51 -17.88 -46.89
N ASP A 764 -25.50 -18.42 -46.18
CA ASP A 764 -26.15 -19.70 -46.52
C ASP A 764 -27.21 -19.55 -47.64
N PHE A 765 -27.54 -18.31 -48.06
CA PHE A 765 -28.47 -18.04 -49.16
C PHE A 765 -27.79 -18.13 -50.53
N THR A 766 -28.55 -18.48 -51.56
CA THR A 766 -28.01 -18.56 -52.93
C THR A 766 -27.66 -17.17 -53.48
N PRO A 767 -26.67 -17.05 -54.38
CA PRO A 767 -26.33 -15.78 -55.03
C PRO A 767 -27.53 -15.11 -55.72
N GLU A 768 -28.44 -15.91 -56.27
CA GLU A 768 -29.68 -15.47 -56.90
C GLU A 768 -30.67 -14.85 -55.88
N GLU A 769 -30.85 -15.49 -54.72
CA GLU A 769 -31.68 -14.96 -53.63
C GLU A 769 -31.09 -13.67 -53.03
N LEU A 770 -29.77 -13.61 -52.85
CA LEU A 770 -29.08 -12.41 -52.37
C LEU A 770 -29.18 -11.24 -53.36
N ALA A 771 -29.04 -11.51 -54.66
CA ALA A 771 -29.19 -10.50 -55.71
C ALA A 771 -30.62 -9.95 -55.77
N GLU A 772 -31.63 -10.83 -55.67
CA GLU A 772 -33.03 -10.43 -55.65
C GLU A 772 -33.41 -9.68 -54.37
N GLY A 773 -32.94 -10.15 -53.21
CA GLY A 773 -33.13 -9.47 -51.92
C GLY A 773 -32.57 -8.05 -51.93
N ARG A 774 -31.34 -7.88 -52.43
CA ARG A 774 -30.69 -6.57 -52.58
C ARG A 774 -31.47 -5.65 -53.52
N ARG A 775 -31.97 -6.18 -54.64
CA ARG A 775 -32.80 -5.44 -55.61
C ARG A 775 -34.12 -4.97 -55.00
N LEU A 776 -34.74 -5.79 -54.15
CA LEU A 776 -36.01 -5.47 -53.51
C LEU A 776 -35.87 -4.51 -52.32
N SER A 777 -34.72 -4.47 -51.65
CA SER A 777 -34.46 -3.55 -50.52
C SER A 777 -34.50 -2.05 -50.89
N GLU A 778 -34.33 -1.71 -52.17
CA GLU A 778 -34.49 -0.34 -52.68
C GLU A 778 -35.92 0.18 -52.48
N PHE A 779 -36.90 -0.72 -52.32
CA PHE A 779 -38.31 -0.41 -52.11
C PHE A 779 -38.79 -0.66 -50.67
N VAL A 780 -37.86 -0.87 -49.72
CA VAL A 780 -38.14 -1.12 -48.30
C VAL A 780 -37.63 0.04 -47.45
N ASP A 781 -38.56 0.70 -46.76
CA ASP A 781 -38.28 1.65 -45.69
C ASP A 781 -38.22 0.90 -44.36
N THR A 782 -37.08 0.97 -43.68
CA THR A 782 -36.84 0.34 -42.38
C THR A 782 -36.91 1.38 -41.25
N THR A 783 -37.99 1.38 -40.46
CA THR A 783 -38.01 2.11 -39.19
C THR A 783 -37.09 1.40 -38.18
N VAL A 784 -35.87 1.92 -38.01
CA VAL A 784 -34.92 1.48 -36.97
C VAL A 784 -35.47 1.88 -35.60
N LEU A 785 -36.31 1.03 -35.02
CA LEU A 785 -36.92 1.23 -33.71
C LEU A 785 -35.88 1.06 -32.59
N VAL A 786 -35.57 2.14 -31.89
CA VAL A 786 -34.70 2.14 -30.71
C VAL A 786 -35.57 2.35 -29.48
N ASP A 787 -35.72 1.30 -28.65
CA ASP A 787 -36.41 1.28 -27.35
C ASP A 787 -37.68 2.15 -27.25
N GLY A 788 -38.62 1.92 -28.18
CA GLY A 788 -39.95 2.57 -28.16
C GLY A 788 -39.99 4.00 -28.69
N VAL A 789 -38.87 4.54 -29.18
CA VAL A 789 -38.82 5.79 -29.94
C VAL A 789 -38.62 5.46 -31.42
N ALA A 790 -39.63 5.76 -32.24
CA ALA A 790 -39.46 5.87 -33.68
C ALA A 790 -38.75 7.19 -34.00
N MET A 791 -37.78 7.15 -34.91
CA MET A 791 -37.34 8.33 -35.67
C MET A 791 -38.12 8.41 -36.98
#